data_AF-A0A852MH43-F1
#
_entry.id   AF-A0A852MH43-F1
#
_cell.length_a   1.000
_cell.length_b   1.000
_cell.length_c   1.000
_cell.angle_alpha   90.00
_cell.angle_beta   90.00
_cell.angle_gamma   90.00
#
_symmetry.space_group_name_H-M   'P 1'
#
loop_
_entity.id
_entity.type
_entity.pdbx_description
1 polymer ?
#
loop_
_entity_poly.entity_id
_entity_poly.type
_entity_poly.pdbx_seq_one_letter_code
_entity_poly.pdbx_strand_id
1 'polypeptide(L)'
;KAGVFLERGPHRIGGTYKKAVYTQYTNNLYNEIVDKPSWLGFLGPIIKGEVGDSIIIHLKNFASRSYSLHPHGVTYTKENEGAFYPDNTKDLQKRDDAVEPGGQYTYTWDVTEDQGPAKGDADCITRVYHSHIDAPRDVASGLVGPLIICRKDTINNSSDDKHFDAEFILMFSVMDENLSWYLEDNIRTYCSDPSKVEKDDEDFQESNKMHSINGYMYGYLPNLTMCVDDKVKWYLFGMGNEADIHSAYFHGQTLIERHHRVDTINLFPATFIDAVMIPRSPGEWLLSCQVNDHIEGGMQALFKVEDCRKPTAGHSECTKTREYFIAAEEIIWNYGPSATNHFTGQELIADSESQVFFEQSETRIGGSYKKAIYKEYTDGSFTKHKKRLPEEEHLGLLGPVIKAEVGDCIRVTFRNNASRPFSIQPHGVSYHKSDEGASYGAASRGSGSPASHVGPGATFTYEWDVPVDVGPTDQDPDCLTWIYYSAVDAVRDTSSGLVGPLLVCRKGALLPSGKQKNVNVEFFLLATVFDENLSWYLDENILMFTLNPNKIDKDDEDFQESNKMHSINGYMYGNQPGLEMCKGSVVSWHLMGLGSEVDVHGIYFSENTFVTKGTRRDTANVFPHTFLTAIMKPDSEGTFEVACLTTDHYTGGMKQNYHVKQCHWWNVDVSMYLHEKTYYIAAVEVEWDYSPSRTWEFERHQYHEESPGNPFLDKGDKFIGSKYKKVVYREYTDQTFSTPKTRTEEQQHLEIQGPLLTSNVGDKIRIVFKNLASRPYSIHAHGVKTDSSVVPVTNPGETKTYIWKIPARSSPETGDTHCIAWAYHSTVDIVK
;
A
#
# COMPACT_ATOMS: atom_id res chain seq x y z
N LYS A 1 6.56 22.11 11.18
CA LYS A 1 7.13 20.85 10.64
C LYS A 1 8.12 21.11 9.50
N ALA A 2 7.81 21.93 8.48
CA ALA A 2 8.76 22.25 7.39
C ALA A 2 10.19 22.71 7.78
N GLY A 3 10.37 23.32 8.95
CA GLY A 3 11.70 23.71 9.44
C GLY A 3 12.66 22.53 9.63
N VAL A 4 12.15 21.33 9.96
CA VAL A 4 12.97 20.11 10.11
C VAL A 4 13.76 19.80 8.84
N PHE A 5 13.11 19.90 7.68
CA PHE A 5 13.70 19.51 6.39
C PHE A 5 14.33 20.68 5.62
N LEU A 6 13.78 21.89 5.75
CA LEU A 6 14.14 23.02 4.87
C LEU A 6 15.05 24.05 5.54
N GLU A 7 15.08 24.12 6.87
CA GLU A 7 15.86 25.13 7.58
C GLU A 7 17.36 24.76 7.62
N ARG A 8 18.18 25.71 7.19
CA ARG A 8 19.64 25.57 7.23
C ARG A 8 20.15 25.91 8.63
N GLY A 9 21.10 25.14 9.13
CA GLY A 9 21.64 25.32 10.47
C GLY A 9 23.12 24.96 10.62
N PRO A 10 23.65 25.01 11.86
CA PRO A 10 25.01 24.56 12.14
C PRO A 10 25.20 23.08 11.84
N HIS A 11 24.18 22.26 12.11
CA HIS A 11 24.20 20.80 11.91
C HIS A 11 23.07 20.33 10.97
N ARG A 12 22.58 21.20 10.08
CA ARG A 12 21.47 20.91 9.14
C ARG A 12 21.78 21.52 7.78
N ILE A 13 21.63 20.72 6.71
CA ILE A 13 21.93 21.13 5.33
C ILE A 13 20.85 22.10 4.81
N GLY A 14 19.57 21.82 5.09
CA GLY A 14 18.41 22.59 4.65
C GLY A 14 17.94 22.17 3.25
N GLY A 15 17.14 23.00 2.58
CA GLY A 15 16.45 22.61 1.34
C GLY A 15 17.27 22.62 0.04
N THR A 16 18.61 22.52 0.07
CA THR A 16 19.43 22.55 -1.16
C THR A 16 20.61 21.58 -1.07
N TYR A 17 20.67 20.66 -2.02
CA TYR A 17 21.67 19.60 -2.09
C TYR A 17 22.34 19.57 -3.47
N LYS A 18 23.62 19.22 -3.50
CA LYS A 18 24.36 18.85 -4.71
C LYS A 18 23.91 17.47 -5.16
N LYS A 19 23.56 17.36 -6.44
CA LYS A 19 23.04 16.15 -7.09
C LYS A 19 23.72 15.91 -8.44
N ALA A 20 23.76 14.66 -8.89
CA ALA A 20 24.06 14.27 -10.26
C ALA A 20 22.74 14.02 -10.99
N VAL A 21 22.55 14.64 -12.17
CA VAL A 21 21.29 14.55 -12.93
C VAL A 21 21.58 14.26 -14.39
N TYR A 22 20.66 13.57 -15.06
CA TYR A 22 20.72 13.40 -16.51
C TYR A 22 20.18 14.64 -17.23
N THR A 23 20.90 15.08 -18.25
CA THR A 23 20.54 16.23 -19.08
C THR A 23 20.61 15.86 -20.55
N GLN A 24 19.59 16.22 -21.32
CA GLN A 24 19.56 16.00 -22.76
C GLN A 24 20.31 17.10 -23.51
N TYR A 25 21.02 16.71 -24.55
CA TYR A 25 21.73 17.61 -25.45
C TYR A 25 21.29 17.36 -26.89
N THR A 26 21.40 18.38 -27.75
CA THR A 26 20.96 18.28 -29.16
C THR A 26 21.85 17.38 -30.01
N ASN A 27 23.10 17.17 -29.61
CA ASN A 27 24.10 16.38 -30.37
C ASN A 27 25.27 15.89 -29.48
N ASN A 28 26.16 15.09 -30.07
CA ASN A 28 27.32 14.46 -29.40
C ASN A 28 28.47 15.42 -29.01
N LEU A 29 28.36 16.71 -29.31
CA LEU A 29 29.28 17.73 -28.80
C LEU A 29 28.91 18.19 -27.38
N TYR A 30 27.68 17.90 -26.93
CA TYR A 30 27.17 18.24 -25.59
C TYR A 30 27.29 19.76 -25.27
N ASN A 31 26.99 20.61 -26.24
CA ASN A 31 27.14 22.06 -26.13
C ASN A 31 25.81 22.82 -25.95
N GLU A 32 24.69 22.23 -26.37
CA GLU A 32 23.36 22.85 -26.32
C GLU A 32 22.39 21.88 -25.61
N ILE A 33 21.81 22.36 -24.51
CA ILE A 33 20.88 21.61 -23.67
C ILE A 33 19.47 21.69 -24.27
N VAL A 34 18.75 20.57 -24.24
CA VAL A 34 17.32 20.54 -24.54
C VAL A 34 16.54 20.82 -23.25
N ASP A 35 15.70 21.84 -23.28
CA ASP A 35 14.90 22.23 -22.11
C ASP A 35 13.90 21.14 -21.74
N LYS A 36 13.89 20.78 -20.45
CA LYS A 36 12.91 19.86 -19.87
C LYS A 36 11.62 20.61 -19.51
N PRO A 37 10.44 19.97 -19.59
CA PRO A 37 9.24 20.52 -18.97
C PRO A 37 9.50 20.79 -17.49
N SER A 38 9.06 21.95 -16.98
CA SER A 38 9.38 22.35 -15.60
C SER A 38 8.80 21.40 -14.54
N TRP A 39 7.67 20.76 -14.82
CA TRP A 39 7.07 19.76 -13.94
C TRP A 39 7.92 18.48 -13.82
N LEU A 40 8.89 18.25 -14.71
CA LEU A 40 9.74 17.05 -14.67
C LEU A 40 10.82 17.14 -13.57
N GLY A 41 11.09 18.35 -13.06
CA GLY A 41 12.05 18.58 -11.99
C GLY A 41 13.45 18.06 -12.31
N PHE A 42 14.07 17.39 -11.35
CA PHE A 42 15.44 16.89 -11.53
C PHE A 42 15.52 15.63 -12.38
N LEU A 43 14.40 14.94 -12.64
CA LEU A 43 14.39 13.70 -13.42
C LEU A 43 15.09 13.89 -14.77
N GLY A 44 15.69 12.80 -15.25
CA GLY A 44 16.29 12.74 -16.57
C GLY A 44 15.28 13.02 -17.69
N PRO A 45 15.78 13.30 -18.91
CA PRO A 45 14.92 13.52 -20.07
C PRO A 45 14.00 12.32 -20.37
N ILE A 46 12.86 12.62 -21.00
CA ILE A 46 11.89 11.59 -21.37
C ILE A 46 12.39 10.86 -22.60
N ILE A 47 12.65 9.56 -22.46
CA ILE A 47 12.95 8.68 -23.60
C ILE A 47 11.67 7.95 -23.97
N LYS A 48 11.30 7.95 -25.26
CA LYS A 48 10.17 7.18 -25.77
C LYS A 48 10.62 6.23 -26.88
N GLY A 49 10.00 5.06 -26.98
CA GLY A 49 10.20 4.12 -28.08
C GLY A 49 8.96 3.28 -28.35
N GLU A 50 8.76 2.90 -29.61
CA GLU A 50 7.70 1.99 -30.03
C GLU A 50 8.22 0.57 -30.23
N VAL A 51 7.34 -0.43 -30.13
CA VAL A 51 7.67 -1.80 -30.52
C VAL A 51 8.22 -1.85 -31.95
N GLY A 52 9.46 -2.32 -32.08
CA GLY A 52 10.23 -2.38 -33.32
C GLY A 52 11.35 -1.33 -33.41
N ASP A 53 11.39 -0.34 -32.51
CA ASP A 53 12.45 0.67 -32.48
C ASP A 53 13.74 0.14 -31.85
N SER A 54 14.86 0.76 -32.24
CA SER A 54 16.16 0.62 -31.56
C SER A 54 16.59 2.00 -31.05
N ILE A 55 16.67 2.13 -29.73
CA ILE A 55 16.98 3.37 -29.03
C ILE A 55 18.51 3.43 -28.82
N ILE A 56 19.16 4.40 -29.47
CA ILE A 56 20.61 4.62 -29.37
C ILE A 56 20.86 5.84 -28.49
N ILE A 57 21.59 5.66 -27.38
CA ILE A 57 21.84 6.70 -26.39
C ILE A 57 23.33 6.94 -26.24
N HIS A 58 23.76 8.16 -26.54
CA HIS A 58 25.14 8.60 -26.35
C HIS A 58 25.28 9.26 -24.97
N LEU A 59 25.82 8.53 -24.00
CA LEU A 59 26.11 9.03 -22.65
C LEU A 59 27.51 9.65 -22.58
N LYS A 60 27.61 10.80 -21.93
CA LYS A 60 28.88 11.38 -21.48
C LYS A 60 28.80 11.71 -20.00
N ASN A 61 29.76 11.22 -19.22
CA ASN A 61 29.81 11.48 -17.80
C ASN A 61 30.60 12.77 -17.49
N PHE A 62 29.90 13.81 -17.07
CA PHE A 62 30.51 15.08 -16.63
C PHE A 62 30.65 15.18 -15.10
N ALA A 63 30.20 14.17 -14.36
CA ALA A 63 30.26 14.17 -12.91
C ALA A 63 31.66 13.80 -12.39
N SER A 64 31.84 13.88 -11.08
CA SER A 64 33.11 13.63 -10.40
C SER A 64 33.38 12.15 -10.08
N ARG A 65 32.48 11.25 -10.45
CA ARG A 65 32.58 9.81 -10.19
C ARG A 65 31.98 9.00 -11.33
N SER A 66 32.34 7.73 -11.42
CA SER A 66 31.78 6.81 -12.41
C SER A 66 30.27 6.64 -12.20
N TYR A 67 29.54 6.54 -13.29
CA TYR A 67 28.09 6.30 -13.33
C TYR A 67 27.77 5.48 -14.59
N SER A 68 26.55 4.98 -14.71
CA SER A 68 26.10 4.22 -15.88
C SER A 68 24.69 4.63 -16.32
N LEU A 69 24.07 3.82 -17.18
CA LEU A 69 22.70 3.98 -17.66
C LEU A 69 22.07 2.61 -17.90
N HIS A 70 21.12 2.23 -17.06
CA HIS A 70 20.41 0.96 -17.08
C HIS A 70 18.92 1.17 -17.36
N PRO A 71 18.35 0.53 -18.39
CA PRO A 71 16.93 0.67 -18.72
C PRO A 71 16.07 -0.45 -18.14
N HIS A 72 14.78 -0.15 -17.92
CA HIS A 72 13.74 -1.14 -17.68
C HIS A 72 12.84 -1.30 -18.91
N GLY A 73 12.38 -2.53 -19.18
CA GLY A 73 11.34 -2.79 -20.18
C GLY A 73 11.79 -2.66 -21.64
N VAL A 74 13.05 -2.98 -21.93
CA VAL A 74 13.63 -3.06 -23.28
C VAL A 74 14.65 -4.20 -23.30
N THR A 75 14.95 -4.72 -24.49
CA THR A 75 15.98 -5.73 -24.69
C THR A 75 17.35 -5.09 -24.89
N TYR A 76 18.36 -5.66 -24.26
CA TYR A 76 19.76 -5.24 -24.42
C TYR A 76 20.69 -6.45 -24.36
N THR A 77 21.87 -6.31 -24.94
CA THR A 77 22.99 -7.24 -24.73
C THR A 77 23.74 -6.89 -23.44
N LYS A 78 24.58 -7.79 -22.94
CA LYS A 78 25.50 -7.50 -21.81
C LYS A 78 26.47 -6.33 -22.02
N GLU A 79 26.72 -5.91 -23.27
CA GLU A 79 27.50 -4.69 -23.59
C GLU A 79 26.65 -3.41 -23.54
N ASN A 80 25.36 -3.49 -23.22
CA ASN A 80 24.40 -2.38 -23.28
C ASN A 80 23.45 -2.36 -22.07
N GLU A 81 23.77 -3.10 -21.01
CA GLU A 81 22.95 -3.22 -19.81
C GLU A 81 23.20 -2.07 -18.83
N GLY A 82 24.46 -1.64 -18.70
CA GLY A 82 24.84 -0.55 -17.82
C GLY A 82 24.72 -0.87 -16.34
N ALA A 83 24.89 -2.13 -15.92
CA ALA A 83 24.76 -2.54 -14.52
C ALA A 83 25.94 -3.38 -14.05
N PHE A 84 26.65 -2.89 -13.03
CA PHE A 84 27.82 -3.57 -12.49
C PHE A 84 27.44 -4.67 -11.48
N TYR A 85 27.66 -5.94 -11.84
CA TYR A 85 27.55 -7.09 -10.94
C TYR A 85 28.33 -8.32 -11.45
N PRO A 86 28.55 -9.35 -10.60
CA PRO A 86 29.20 -10.60 -11.00
C PRO A 86 28.31 -11.43 -11.93
N ASP A 87 28.50 -11.26 -13.23
CA ASP A 87 27.70 -11.87 -14.31
C ASP A 87 28.53 -12.78 -15.25
N ASN A 88 29.79 -13.04 -14.88
CA ASN A 88 30.78 -13.78 -15.66
C ASN A 88 31.20 -13.16 -17.01
N THR A 89 30.86 -11.90 -17.28
CA THR A 89 31.30 -11.17 -18.48
C THR A 89 32.66 -10.49 -18.26
N LYS A 90 33.35 -10.14 -19.35
CA LYS A 90 34.72 -9.58 -19.31
C LYS A 90 34.96 -8.51 -20.37
N ASP A 91 35.99 -7.69 -20.13
CA ASP A 91 36.58 -6.74 -21.08
C ASP A 91 35.56 -5.77 -21.73
N LEU A 92 35.19 -6.01 -23.00
CA LEU A 92 34.28 -5.15 -23.76
C LEU A 92 32.87 -5.14 -23.16
N GLN A 93 32.44 -6.27 -22.61
CA GLN A 93 31.13 -6.47 -21.97
C GLN A 93 31.01 -5.86 -20.58
N LYS A 94 32.03 -5.13 -20.13
CA LYS A 94 32.08 -4.44 -18.84
C LYS A 94 32.28 -2.93 -18.99
N ARG A 95 32.32 -2.41 -20.22
CA ARG A 95 32.54 -0.97 -20.49
C ARG A 95 31.28 -0.13 -20.30
N ASP A 96 30.12 -0.75 -20.41
CA ASP A 96 28.81 -0.14 -20.17
C ASP A 96 28.48 -0.04 -18.68
N ASP A 97 28.94 -1.01 -17.88
CA ASP A 97 28.70 -1.12 -16.44
C ASP A 97 29.16 0.11 -15.63
N ALA A 98 30.24 0.78 -16.07
CA ALA A 98 30.76 1.97 -15.40
C ALA A 98 31.44 2.92 -16.40
N VAL A 99 30.85 4.10 -16.59
CA VAL A 99 31.42 5.19 -17.39
C VAL A 99 32.15 6.16 -16.47
N GLU A 100 33.48 6.14 -16.54
CA GLU A 100 34.37 7.00 -15.75
C GLU A 100 34.14 8.52 -15.99
N PRO A 101 34.54 9.40 -15.06
CA PRO A 101 34.52 10.85 -15.26
C PRO A 101 35.20 11.29 -16.57
N GLY A 102 34.49 12.06 -17.39
CA GLY A 102 34.93 12.50 -18.72
C GLY A 102 34.77 11.43 -19.82
N GLY A 103 34.44 10.20 -19.45
CA GLY A 103 34.19 9.07 -20.34
C GLY A 103 32.90 9.22 -21.15
N GLN A 104 32.82 8.44 -22.22
CA GLN A 104 31.66 8.37 -23.11
C GLN A 104 31.34 6.92 -23.44
N TYR A 105 30.05 6.60 -23.52
CA TYR A 105 29.57 5.29 -23.93
C TYR A 105 28.30 5.43 -24.78
N THR A 106 28.07 4.47 -25.67
CA THR A 106 26.83 4.43 -26.48
C THR A 106 26.07 3.16 -26.16
N TYR A 107 24.87 3.32 -25.62
CA TYR A 107 23.95 2.23 -25.31
C TYR A 107 22.99 2.02 -26.47
N THR A 108 22.68 0.76 -26.78
CA THR A 108 21.67 0.37 -27.78
C THR A 108 20.64 -0.53 -27.10
N TRP A 109 19.38 -0.10 -27.12
CA TRP A 109 18.26 -0.82 -26.52
C TRP A 109 17.19 -1.09 -27.57
N ASP A 110 16.81 -2.34 -27.73
CA ASP A 110 15.79 -2.76 -28.70
C ASP A 110 14.43 -2.92 -28.02
N VAL A 111 13.40 -2.32 -28.60
CA VAL A 111 12.02 -2.45 -28.09
C VAL A 111 11.36 -3.62 -28.80
N THR A 112 11.50 -4.82 -28.26
CA THR A 112 10.92 -6.03 -28.84
C THR A 112 9.45 -6.20 -28.46
N GLU A 113 8.73 -7.07 -29.19
CA GLU A 113 7.30 -7.31 -28.97
C GLU A 113 7.00 -7.87 -27.57
N ASP A 114 7.89 -8.68 -27.01
CA ASP A 114 7.77 -9.24 -25.66
C ASP A 114 8.06 -8.23 -24.53
N GLN A 115 8.76 -7.13 -24.83
CA GLN A 115 9.02 -6.04 -23.88
C GLN A 115 8.01 -4.89 -23.99
N GLY A 116 7.26 -4.84 -25.09
CA GLY A 116 6.21 -3.86 -25.31
C GLY A 116 4.94 -4.09 -24.48
N PRO A 117 3.94 -3.19 -24.58
CA PRO A 117 2.68 -3.33 -23.85
C PRO A 117 1.94 -4.63 -24.23
N ALA A 118 1.57 -5.44 -23.23
CA ALA A 118 0.76 -6.64 -23.43
C ALA A 118 -0.68 -6.28 -23.80
N LYS A 119 -1.50 -7.22 -24.29
CA LYS A 119 -2.86 -6.93 -24.81
C LYS A 119 -3.77 -6.18 -23.82
N GLY A 120 -3.62 -6.40 -22.51
CA GLY A 120 -4.39 -5.71 -21.47
C GLY A 120 -3.82 -4.38 -21.00
N ASP A 121 -2.61 -4.02 -21.45
CA ASP A 121 -1.95 -2.76 -21.09
C ASP A 121 -2.44 -1.60 -21.96
N ALA A 122 -2.22 -0.37 -21.48
CA ALA A 122 -2.40 0.83 -22.27
C ALA A 122 -1.46 0.85 -23.49
N ASP A 123 -1.76 1.73 -24.45
CA ASP A 123 -0.94 1.88 -25.67
C ASP A 123 0.50 2.32 -25.37
N CYS A 124 0.73 3.01 -24.26
CA CYS A 124 2.06 3.36 -23.74
C CYS A 124 2.11 3.09 -22.23
N ILE A 125 3.23 2.50 -21.78
CA ILE A 125 3.46 2.08 -20.39
C ILE A 125 4.69 2.78 -19.80
N THR A 126 4.65 3.01 -18.49
CA THR A 126 5.75 3.60 -17.73
C THR A 126 6.87 2.59 -17.50
N ARG A 127 8.10 2.99 -17.78
CA ARG A 127 9.36 2.36 -17.34
C ARG A 127 10.32 3.48 -16.90
N VAL A 128 11.48 3.08 -16.41
CA VAL A 128 12.53 4.01 -15.99
C VAL A 128 13.88 3.60 -16.53
N TYR A 129 14.81 4.52 -16.44
CA TYR A 129 16.23 4.23 -16.54
C TYR A 129 16.97 4.94 -15.39
N HIS A 130 18.08 4.38 -14.94
CA HIS A 130 18.90 4.97 -13.87
C HIS A 130 20.34 4.48 -13.94
N SER A 131 21.24 5.09 -13.16
CA SER A 131 22.61 4.56 -13.00
C SER A 131 22.59 3.35 -12.07
N HIS A 132 23.45 2.38 -12.33
CA HIS A 132 23.39 1.05 -11.71
C HIS A 132 24.78 0.50 -11.34
N ILE A 133 25.69 1.37 -10.87
CA ILE A 133 26.93 0.93 -10.21
C ILE A 133 26.58 0.53 -8.77
N ASP A 134 26.04 1.48 -8.02
CA ASP A 134 25.38 1.26 -6.73
C ASP A 134 24.02 1.96 -6.85
N ALA A 135 23.04 1.24 -7.37
CA ALA A 135 21.77 1.82 -7.81
C ALA A 135 21.08 2.65 -6.71
N PRO A 136 20.96 2.19 -5.45
CA PRO A 136 20.39 3.02 -4.38
C PRO A 136 21.10 4.37 -4.20
N ARG A 137 22.43 4.38 -4.10
CA ARG A 137 23.21 5.62 -3.90
C ARG A 137 23.23 6.51 -5.14
N ASP A 138 23.30 5.90 -6.32
CA ASP A 138 23.28 6.60 -7.60
C ASP A 138 21.93 7.30 -7.83
N VAL A 139 20.82 6.62 -7.51
CA VAL A 139 19.46 7.18 -7.58
C VAL A 139 19.24 8.24 -6.51
N ALA A 140 19.66 8.00 -5.26
CA ALA A 140 19.63 9.01 -4.19
C ALA A 140 20.42 10.27 -4.57
N SER A 141 21.51 10.11 -5.33
CA SER A 141 22.28 11.22 -5.87
C SER A 141 21.57 12.00 -6.99
N GLY A 142 20.50 11.44 -7.58
CA GLY A 142 19.62 12.09 -8.56
C GLY A 142 19.56 11.45 -9.95
N LEU A 143 20.27 10.34 -10.20
CA LEU A 143 20.37 9.73 -11.54
C LEU A 143 19.23 8.75 -11.84
N VAL A 144 18.07 9.29 -12.16
CA VAL A 144 16.88 8.54 -12.58
C VAL A 144 16.11 9.34 -13.62
N GLY A 145 15.52 8.67 -14.62
CA GLY A 145 14.67 9.29 -15.62
C GLY A 145 13.62 8.32 -16.18
N PRO A 146 12.59 8.84 -16.86
CA PRO A 146 11.51 8.01 -17.37
C PRO A 146 11.77 7.47 -18.77
N LEU A 147 11.36 6.23 -19.00
CA LEU A 147 11.35 5.55 -20.29
C LEU A 147 9.91 5.13 -20.60
N ILE A 148 9.33 5.62 -21.70
CA ILE A 148 7.96 5.30 -22.09
C ILE A 148 7.99 4.37 -23.29
N ILE A 149 7.43 3.17 -23.11
CA ILE A 149 7.38 2.16 -24.17
C ILE A 149 5.97 2.06 -24.71
N CYS A 150 5.82 2.22 -26.02
CA CYS A 150 4.54 2.27 -26.70
C CYS A 150 4.37 1.11 -27.67
N ARG A 151 3.12 0.76 -27.98
CA ARG A 151 2.81 -0.07 -29.13
C ARG A 151 3.27 0.62 -30.42
N LYS A 152 3.55 -0.19 -31.43
CA LYS A 152 3.87 0.27 -32.78
C LYS A 152 2.79 1.22 -33.33
N ASP A 153 3.21 2.29 -34.01
CA ASP A 153 2.36 3.28 -34.68
C ASP A 153 1.42 4.03 -33.70
N THR A 154 1.92 4.40 -32.52
CA THR A 154 1.17 5.10 -31.46
C THR A 154 1.64 6.55 -31.27
N ILE A 155 2.95 6.78 -31.14
CA ILE A 155 3.56 8.07 -30.82
C ILE A 155 3.27 9.11 -31.92
N ASN A 156 3.28 8.69 -33.18
CA ASN A 156 3.07 9.58 -34.34
C ASN A 156 1.65 9.54 -34.92
N ASN A 157 0.73 8.79 -34.30
CA ASN A 157 -0.58 8.52 -34.88
C ASN A 157 -1.65 9.42 -34.25
N SER A 158 -2.02 10.47 -34.98
CA SER A 158 -2.99 11.48 -34.56
C SER A 158 -4.44 11.08 -34.84
N SER A 159 -4.82 9.82 -34.59
CA SER A 159 -6.24 9.45 -34.61
C SER A 159 -6.92 10.03 -33.37
N ASP A 160 -8.04 10.73 -33.53
CA ASP A 160 -8.75 11.45 -32.45
C ASP A 160 -8.98 10.59 -31.18
N ASP A 161 -9.26 9.29 -31.31
CA ASP A 161 -9.55 8.41 -30.17
C ASP A 161 -8.31 8.06 -29.30
N LYS A 162 -7.10 8.20 -29.84
CA LYS A 162 -5.83 7.82 -29.18
C LYS A 162 -5.01 9.02 -28.68
N HIS A 163 -5.42 10.24 -29.02
CA HIS A 163 -4.72 11.44 -28.60
C HIS A 163 -4.94 11.72 -27.10
N PHE A 164 -3.87 12.06 -26.39
CA PHE A 164 -3.93 12.63 -25.04
C PHE A 164 -3.67 14.13 -25.15
N ASP A 165 -4.52 14.95 -24.53
CA ASP A 165 -4.36 16.40 -24.53
C ASP A 165 -3.15 16.85 -23.70
N ALA A 166 -2.81 16.07 -22.66
CA ALA A 166 -1.64 16.29 -21.82
C ALA A 166 -1.06 14.97 -21.29
N GLU A 167 0.25 14.95 -21.11
CA GLU A 167 0.99 13.84 -20.50
C GLU A 167 1.89 14.37 -19.39
N PHE A 168 1.81 13.77 -18.20
CA PHE A 168 2.64 14.13 -17.05
C PHE A 168 3.36 12.90 -16.52
N ILE A 169 4.60 13.09 -16.05
CA ILE A 169 5.42 12.04 -15.44
C ILE A 169 5.79 12.46 -14.03
N LEU A 170 5.42 11.64 -13.05
CA LEU A 170 5.70 11.90 -11.64
C LEU A 170 6.39 10.71 -10.98
N MET A 171 7.47 11.02 -10.27
CA MET A 171 8.16 10.15 -9.35
C MET A 171 7.78 10.54 -7.92
N PHE A 172 7.26 9.60 -7.15
CA PHE A 172 7.08 9.71 -5.70
C PHE A 172 8.28 9.06 -5.02
N SER A 173 8.98 9.83 -4.16
CA SER A 173 10.19 9.35 -3.51
C SER A 173 10.52 10.14 -2.25
N VAL A 174 10.84 9.42 -1.17
CA VAL A 174 11.61 9.93 -0.04
C VAL A 174 13.07 9.95 -0.47
N MET A 175 13.53 11.08 -0.98
CA MET A 175 14.89 11.23 -1.49
C MET A 175 15.86 11.32 -0.29
N ASP A 176 16.43 10.18 0.07
CA ASP A 176 17.37 10.05 1.18
C ASP A 176 18.77 10.56 0.81
N GLU A 177 19.06 11.81 1.15
CA GLU A 177 20.36 12.43 0.88
C GLU A 177 21.49 11.87 1.77
N ASN A 178 21.18 11.06 2.79
CA ASN A 178 22.21 10.34 3.56
C ASN A 178 22.88 9.25 2.70
N LEU A 179 22.15 8.68 1.73
CA LEU A 179 22.67 7.69 0.79
C LEU A 179 23.41 8.32 -0.40
N SER A 180 23.16 9.60 -0.67
CA SER A 180 23.77 10.36 -1.77
C SER A 180 25.30 10.31 -1.70
N TRP A 181 25.95 10.17 -2.86
CA TRP A 181 27.40 10.24 -2.97
C TRP A 181 27.96 11.62 -2.58
N TYR A 182 27.09 12.63 -2.49
CA TYR A 182 27.46 14.02 -2.23
C TYR A 182 27.19 14.47 -0.79
N LEU A 183 26.85 13.57 0.14
CA LEU A 183 26.57 13.94 1.53
C LEU A 183 27.70 14.79 2.15
N GLU A 184 28.96 14.35 2.06
CA GLU A 184 30.11 15.11 2.60
C GLU A 184 30.28 16.49 1.95
N ASP A 185 30.08 16.56 0.64
CA ASP A 185 30.15 17.83 -0.09
C ASP A 185 29.04 18.78 0.39
N ASN A 186 27.85 18.24 0.64
CA ASN A 186 26.69 18.98 1.12
C ASN A 186 26.89 19.46 2.57
N ILE A 187 27.35 18.60 3.47
CA ILE A 187 27.69 18.98 4.85
C ILE A 187 28.71 20.13 4.84
N ARG A 188 29.81 19.99 4.10
CA ARG A 188 30.86 21.03 4.04
C ARG A 188 30.37 22.35 3.44
N THR A 189 29.44 22.30 2.49
CA THR A 189 28.95 23.48 1.76
C THR A 189 27.85 24.21 2.52
N TYR A 190 26.95 23.45 3.15
CA TYR A 190 25.70 23.97 3.68
C TYR A 190 25.65 24.02 5.21
N CYS A 191 26.26 23.10 5.96
CA CYS A 191 26.30 23.22 7.42
C CYS A 191 27.26 24.35 7.85
N SER A 192 26.85 25.22 8.78
CA SER A 192 27.73 26.29 9.26
C SER A 192 28.79 25.83 10.27
N ASP A 193 28.59 24.69 10.92
CA ASP A 193 29.60 24.01 11.76
C ASP A 193 29.70 22.52 11.39
N PRO A 194 30.29 22.18 10.23
CA PRO A 194 30.33 20.82 9.70
C PRO A 194 31.14 19.84 10.56
N SER A 195 32.01 20.36 11.44
CA SER A 195 32.87 19.52 12.30
C SER A 195 32.14 18.83 13.44
N LYS A 196 30.92 19.29 13.77
CA LYS A 196 30.09 18.76 14.85
C LYS A 196 28.85 18.00 14.35
N VAL A 197 28.77 17.74 13.05
CA VAL A 197 27.68 16.94 12.48
C VAL A 197 27.93 15.48 12.83
N GLU A 198 27.03 14.91 13.61
CA GLU A 198 26.97 13.47 13.88
C GLU A 198 26.03 12.85 12.83
N LYS A 199 26.57 11.97 11.97
CA LYS A 199 25.80 11.41 10.82
C LYS A 199 24.86 10.30 11.24
N ASP A 200 25.10 9.70 12.40
CA ASP A 200 24.28 8.65 12.99
C ASP A 200 23.18 9.23 13.89
N ASP A 201 23.12 10.57 14.05
CA ASP A 201 22.03 11.27 14.73
C ASP A 201 20.74 11.12 13.91
N GLU A 202 19.69 10.56 14.52
CA GLU A 202 18.43 10.26 13.85
C GLU A 202 17.76 11.53 13.32
N ASP A 203 17.78 12.62 14.09
CA ASP A 203 17.21 13.90 13.66
C ASP A 203 17.98 14.51 12.47
N PHE A 204 19.31 14.30 12.40
CA PHE A 204 20.09 14.71 11.23
C PHE A 204 19.73 13.88 10.01
N GLN A 205 19.66 12.55 10.15
CA GLN A 205 19.28 11.67 9.05
C GLN A 205 17.88 12.00 8.54
N GLU A 206 16.92 12.20 9.44
CA GLU A 206 15.55 12.54 9.11
C GLU A 206 15.47 13.89 8.38
N SER A 207 16.23 14.90 8.81
CA SER A 207 16.28 16.20 8.12
C SER A 207 16.75 16.12 6.66
N ASN A 208 17.44 15.04 6.29
CA ASN A 208 17.97 14.79 4.94
C ASN A 208 17.06 13.87 4.11
N LYS A 209 15.93 13.40 4.64
CA LYS A 209 14.93 12.60 3.91
C LYS A 209 13.89 13.52 3.25
N MET A 210 14.08 13.79 1.96
CA MET A 210 13.27 14.77 1.25
C MET A 210 12.04 14.11 0.60
N HIS A 211 10.91 14.16 1.31
CA HIS A 211 9.61 13.60 0.91
C HIS A 211 9.00 14.34 -0.30
N SER A 212 9.33 13.92 -1.52
CA SER A 212 9.18 14.76 -2.71
C SER A 212 8.42 14.11 -3.87
N ILE A 213 7.86 14.97 -4.73
CA ILE A 213 7.35 14.61 -6.07
C ILE A 213 8.27 15.26 -7.10
N ASN A 214 8.96 14.47 -7.92
CA ASN A 214 10.00 14.93 -8.86
C ASN A 214 11.11 15.81 -8.20
N GLY A 215 11.32 15.66 -6.89
CA GLY A 215 12.26 16.47 -6.10
C GLY A 215 11.69 17.79 -5.55
N TYR A 216 10.39 18.01 -5.64
CA TYR A 216 9.72 19.15 -5.00
C TYR A 216 8.86 18.70 -3.82
N MET A 217 8.86 19.51 -2.77
CA MET A 217 8.08 19.30 -1.54
C MET A 217 7.11 20.48 -1.35
N TYR A 218 6.19 20.36 -0.40
CA TYR A 218 5.32 21.44 0.12
C TYR A 218 4.59 22.26 -0.97
N GLY A 219 4.14 21.61 -2.04
CA GLY A 219 3.34 22.24 -3.09
C GLY A 219 4.15 22.98 -4.17
N TYR A 220 5.49 22.88 -4.18
CA TYR A 220 6.34 23.67 -5.09
C TYR A 220 6.50 23.10 -6.51
N LEU A 221 5.95 21.90 -6.80
CA LEU A 221 6.01 21.32 -8.14
C LEU A 221 5.26 22.22 -9.16
N PRO A 222 5.92 22.77 -10.18
CA PRO A 222 5.33 23.80 -11.02
C PRO A 222 4.63 23.22 -12.26
N ASN A 223 3.67 23.98 -12.82
CA ASN A 223 3.12 23.82 -14.17
C ASN A 223 2.45 22.46 -14.47
N LEU A 224 1.73 21.90 -13.51
CA LEU A 224 0.72 20.87 -13.77
C LEU A 224 -0.61 21.56 -14.11
N THR A 225 -0.84 21.88 -15.38
CA THR A 225 -2.07 22.57 -15.83
C THR A 225 -2.71 21.83 -16.97
N MET A 226 -4.03 21.68 -16.90
CA MET A 226 -4.87 20.98 -17.86
C MET A 226 -6.24 21.67 -17.96
N CYS A 227 -7.00 21.39 -19.00
CA CYS A 227 -8.35 21.88 -19.18
C CYS A 227 -9.38 20.86 -18.70
N VAL A 228 -10.55 21.33 -18.27
CA VAL A 228 -11.73 20.48 -18.09
C VAL A 228 -11.97 19.67 -19.38
N ASP A 229 -12.27 18.39 -19.21
CA ASP A 229 -12.51 17.41 -20.27
C ASP A 229 -11.27 16.99 -21.08
N ASP A 230 -10.06 17.41 -20.69
CA ASP A 230 -8.83 16.87 -21.26
C ASP A 230 -8.70 15.38 -20.98
N LYS A 231 -8.25 14.60 -21.97
CA LYS A 231 -7.79 13.23 -21.74
C LYS A 231 -6.33 13.29 -21.32
N VAL A 232 -6.08 13.18 -20.02
CA VAL A 232 -4.74 13.34 -19.43
C VAL A 232 -4.13 11.98 -19.10
N LYS A 233 -2.90 11.75 -19.56
CA LYS A 233 -2.12 10.54 -19.22
C LYS A 233 -1.13 10.85 -18.11
N TRP A 234 -1.19 10.07 -17.04
CA TRP A 234 -0.24 10.12 -15.93
C TRP A 234 0.65 8.90 -15.98
N TYR A 235 1.96 9.11 -16.11
CA TYR A 235 2.98 8.07 -15.95
C TYR A 235 3.60 8.23 -14.56
N LEU A 236 3.34 7.27 -13.69
CA LEU A 236 3.66 7.35 -12.27
C LEU A 236 4.65 6.24 -11.90
N PHE A 237 5.61 6.57 -11.06
CA PHE A 237 6.47 5.56 -10.48
C PHE A 237 6.96 5.91 -9.07
N GLY A 238 7.20 4.88 -8.27
CA GLY A 238 7.81 5.00 -6.94
C GLY A 238 9.30 4.67 -7.00
N MET A 239 10.10 5.29 -6.14
CA MET A 239 11.54 5.03 -6.06
C MET A 239 12.06 5.30 -4.65
N GLY A 240 12.95 4.43 -4.14
CA GLY A 240 13.59 4.62 -2.84
C GLY A 240 13.74 3.31 -2.06
N ASN A 241 13.33 3.28 -0.79
CA ASN A 241 13.59 2.21 0.18
C ASN A 241 12.30 1.70 0.88
N GLU A 242 12.44 1.12 2.08
CA GLU A 242 11.33 0.55 2.87
C GLU A 242 10.29 1.59 3.31
N ALA A 243 10.69 2.86 3.48
CA ALA A 243 9.77 3.95 3.78
C ALA A 243 8.96 4.38 2.56
N ASP A 244 9.37 4.02 1.34
CA ASP A 244 8.74 4.46 0.09
C ASP A 244 7.46 3.70 -0.27
N ILE A 245 6.50 3.71 0.65
CA ILE A 245 5.11 3.31 0.40
C ILE A 245 4.33 4.59 0.13
N HIS A 246 3.90 4.78 -1.11
CA HIS A 246 3.23 6.02 -1.51
C HIS A 246 1.80 5.77 -1.93
N SER A 247 0.89 6.61 -1.46
CA SER A 247 -0.52 6.60 -1.82
C SER A 247 -0.87 7.92 -2.50
N ALA A 248 -0.61 8.02 -3.80
CA ALA A 248 -0.78 9.25 -4.58
C ALA A 248 -2.27 9.53 -4.81
N TYR A 249 -2.82 10.51 -4.11
CA TYR A 249 -4.24 10.91 -4.19
C TYR A 249 -4.41 12.22 -4.95
N PHE A 250 -5.26 12.18 -5.99
CA PHE A 250 -5.62 13.33 -6.80
C PHE A 250 -6.95 13.91 -6.30
N HIS A 251 -6.89 14.95 -5.47
CA HIS A 251 -8.07 15.50 -4.81
C HIS A 251 -9.14 15.93 -5.84
N GLY A 252 -10.39 15.53 -5.59
CA GLY A 252 -11.55 15.88 -6.40
C GLY A 252 -11.60 15.25 -7.80
N GLN A 253 -10.65 14.37 -8.12
CA GLN A 253 -10.57 13.69 -9.41
C GLN A 253 -10.55 12.18 -9.23
N THR A 254 -10.92 11.45 -10.27
CA THR A 254 -10.72 10.00 -10.34
C THR A 254 -9.93 9.65 -11.59
N LEU A 255 -9.30 8.49 -11.56
CA LEU A 255 -8.49 7.94 -12.64
C LEU A 255 -9.01 6.57 -13.05
N ILE A 256 -8.56 6.12 -14.21
CA ILE A 256 -8.70 4.76 -14.67
C ILE A 256 -7.31 4.13 -14.72
N GLU A 257 -7.10 3.10 -13.89
CA GLU A 257 -5.89 2.27 -13.84
C GLU A 257 -6.28 0.86 -14.30
N ARG A 258 -5.70 0.36 -15.40
CA ARG A 258 -5.99 -0.98 -15.96
C ARG A 258 -7.50 -1.29 -16.04
N HIS A 259 -8.27 -0.35 -16.59
CA HIS A 259 -9.74 -0.42 -16.69
C HIS A 259 -10.52 -0.37 -15.38
N HIS A 260 -9.88 -0.14 -14.23
CA HIS A 260 -10.54 0.00 -12.94
C HIS A 260 -10.57 1.47 -12.50
N ARG A 261 -11.68 1.90 -11.92
CA ARG A 261 -11.82 3.24 -11.31
C ARG A 261 -11.01 3.29 -10.02
N VAL A 262 -10.13 4.28 -9.91
CA VAL A 262 -9.34 4.58 -8.71
C VAL A 262 -9.30 6.09 -8.47
N ASP A 263 -8.90 6.53 -7.28
CA ASP A 263 -8.59 7.94 -6.98
C ASP A 263 -7.21 8.08 -6.30
N THR A 264 -6.79 7.03 -5.59
CA THR A 264 -5.46 6.83 -5.05
C THR A 264 -4.67 5.80 -5.87
N ILE A 265 -3.39 6.06 -6.12
CA ILE A 265 -2.46 5.14 -6.79
C ILE A 265 -1.31 4.77 -5.83
N ASN A 266 -1.12 3.47 -5.63
CA ASN A 266 -0.07 2.96 -4.75
C ASN A 266 1.24 2.78 -5.50
N LEU A 267 2.33 3.34 -4.98
CA LEU A 267 3.66 3.26 -5.58
C LEU A 267 4.68 2.83 -4.52
N PHE A 268 5.43 1.78 -4.81
CA PHE A 268 6.55 1.26 -4.02
C PHE A 268 7.86 1.45 -4.80
N PRO A 269 9.05 1.15 -4.24
CA PRO A 269 10.30 1.20 -5.00
C PRO A 269 10.20 0.43 -6.31
N ALA A 270 10.45 1.12 -7.43
CA ALA A 270 10.36 0.61 -8.79
C ALA A 270 8.97 0.06 -9.20
N THR A 271 7.89 0.54 -8.58
CA THR A 271 6.52 0.35 -9.11
C THR A 271 6.29 1.29 -10.28
N PHE A 272 5.78 0.76 -11.40
CA PHE A 272 5.47 1.55 -12.60
C PHE A 272 3.99 1.43 -12.94
N ILE A 273 3.29 2.57 -12.95
CA ILE A 273 1.86 2.66 -13.21
C ILE A 273 1.62 3.72 -14.27
N ASP A 274 0.61 3.48 -15.09
CA ASP A 274 0.05 4.48 -15.98
C ASP A 274 -1.45 4.57 -15.76
N ALA A 275 -1.97 5.79 -15.73
CA ALA A 275 -3.37 6.07 -15.44
C ALA A 275 -3.91 7.16 -16.35
N VAL A 276 -5.21 7.11 -16.63
CA VAL A 276 -5.90 8.12 -17.44
C VAL A 276 -6.88 8.88 -16.56
N MET A 277 -6.85 10.21 -16.65
CA MET A 277 -7.75 11.11 -15.96
C MET A 277 -8.53 11.94 -16.97
N ILE A 278 -9.79 12.22 -16.68
CA ILE A 278 -10.58 13.27 -17.32
C ILE A 278 -10.92 14.26 -16.22
N PRO A 279 -10.21 15.40 -16.14
CA PRO A 279 -10.35 16.32 -15.03
C PRO A 279 -11.68 17.07 -15.12
N ARG A 280 -12.33 17.20 -13.97
CA ARG A 280 -13.58 17.93 -13.78
C ARG A 280 -13.38 19.08 -12.82
N SER A 281 -14.39 19.96 -12.74
CA SER A 281 -14.44 21.08 -11.79
C SER A 281 -13.23 22.01 -11.87
N PRO A 282 -13.34 23.17 -12.56
CA PRO A 282 -12.26 24.15 -12.60
C PRO A 282 -11.78 24.54 -11.20
N GLY A 283 -10.46 24.62 -11.01
CA GLY A 283 -9.86 24.93 -9.72
C GLY A 283 -8.41 24.51 -9.61
N GLU A 284 -7.78 24.90 -8.49
CA GLU A 284 -6.47 24.42 -8.08
C GLU A 284 -6.66 23.27 -7.08
N TRP A 285 -6.11 22.10 -7.37
CA TRP A 285 -6.33 20.85 -6.66
C TRP A 285 -5.03 20.32 -6.06
N LEU A 286 -5.13 19.72 -4.88
CA LEU A 286 -4.01 19.07 -4.21
C LEU A 286 -3.74 17.70 -4.84
N LEU A 287 -2.47 17.44 -5.11
CA LEU A 287 -1.92 16.12 -5.32
C LEU A 287 -1.02 15.82 -4.13
N SER A 288 -1.33 14.80 -3.35
CA SER A 288 -0.50 14.45 -2.19
C SER A 288 -0.40 12.95 -1.99
N CYS A 289 0.71 12.53 -1.38
CA CYS A 289 0.76 11.22 -0.75
C CYS A 289 -0.20 11.20 0.45
N GLN A 290 -0.91 10.10 0.68
CA GLN A 290 -1.82 9.93 1.83
C GLN A 290 -1.23 9.08 2.97
N VAL A 291 0.07 8.78 2.92
CA VAL A 291 0.80 8.19 4.04
C VAL A 291 1.11 9.28 5.06
N ASN A 292 0.76 9.07 6.33
CA ASN A 292 0.80 10.09 7.38
C ASN A 292 2.14 10.83 7.42
N ASP A 293 3.25 10.10 7.56
CA ASP A 293 4.57 10.71 7.73
C ASP A 293 5.02 11.42 6.44
N HIS A 294 4.60 10.95 5.27
CA HIS A 294 4.85 11.61 3.99
C HIS A 294 4.04 12.91 3.83
N ILE A 295 2.81 12.98 4.34
CA ILE A 295 2.01 14.22 4.37
C ILE A 295 2.75 15.26 5.22
N GLU A 296 3.16 14.87 6.43
CA GLU A 296 3.84 15.78 7.37
C GLU A 296 5.24 16.20 6.88
N GLY A 297 5.92 15.26 6.21
CA GLY A 297 7.16 15.46 5.47
C GLY A 297 7.00 16.38 4.26
N GLY A 298 5.77 16.65 3.80
CA GLY A 298 5.49 17.63 2.76
C GLY A 298 5.44 17.06 1.34
N MET A 299 5.13 15.77 1.17
CA MET A 299 4.96 15.17 -0.15
C MET A 299 3.65 15.61 -0.81
N GLN A 300 3.65 16.84 -1.31
CA GLN A 300 2.49 17.56 -1.80
C GLN A 300 2.85 18.39 -3.03
N ALA A 301 1.94 18.46 -3.98
CA ALA A 301 1.98 19.25 -5.20
C ALA A 301 0.60 19.86 -5.48
N LEU A 302 0.54 20.91 -6.30
CA LEU A 302 -0.72 21.47 -6.78
C LEU A 302 -0.83 21.28 -8.29
N PHE A 303 -2.04 20.96 -8.77
CA PHE A 303 -2.35 20.97 -10.19
C PHE A 303 -3.57 21.85 -10.46
N LYS A 304 -3.63 22.44 -11.64
CA LYS A 304 -4.66 23.41 -12.03
C LYS A 304 -5.51 22.86 -13.16
N VAL A 305 -6.82 22.88 -12.96
CA VAL A 305 -7.84 22.54 -13.96
C VAL A 305 -8.51 23.84 -14.40
N GLU A 306 -8.37 24.18 -15.68
CA GLU A 306 -8.92 25.41 -16.27
C GLU A 306 -10.17 25.14 -17.10
N ASP A 307 -11.10 26.09 -17.11
CA ASP A 307 -12.21 26.07 -18.08
C ASP A 307 -11.73 26.65 -19.42
N CYS A 308 -11.35 25.76 -20.33
CA CYS A 308 -10.91 26.11 -21.68
C CYS A 308 -12.05 26.16 -22.69
N ARG A 309 -13.31 26.12 -22.25
CA ARG A 309 -14.53 26.20 -23.08
C ARG A 309 -14.63 25.13 -24.17
N LYS A 310 -14.16 23.91 -23.87
CA LYS A 310 -14.43 22.72 -24.71
C LYS A 310 -15.94 22.39 -24.65
N PRO A 311 -16.54 21.86 -25.73
CA PRO A 311 -17.94 21.46 -25.70
C PRO A 311 -18.11 20.27 -24.75
N THR A 312 -18.61 20.58 -23.54
CA THR A 312 -18.81 19.60 -22.47
C THR A 312 -19.88 18.59 -22.86
N ALA A 313 -19.58 17.31 -22.71
CA ALA A 313 -20.61 16.27 -22.72
C ALA A 313 -21.58 16.58 -21.57
N GLY A 314 -22.86 16.77 -21.88
CA GLY A 314 -23.85 17.27 -20.93
C GLY A 314 -23.80 16.54 -19.59
N HIS A 315 -23.50 17.29 -18.52
CA HIS A 315 -23.59 16.77 -17.15
C HIS A 315 -25.02 16.27 -16.92
N SER A 316 -25.15 15.03 -16.46
CA SER A 316 -26.44 14.52 -16.02
C SER A 316 -26.90 15.33 -14.82
N GLU A 317 -28.03 16.02 -14.96
CA GLU A 317 -28.70 16.66 -13.82
C GLU A 317 -28.92 15.65 -12.68
N CYS A 318 -28.73 16.11 -11.46
CA CYS A 318 -28.98 15.36 -10.24
C CYS A 318 -30.36 14.69 -10.28
N THR A 319 -30.41 13.36 -10.38
CA THR A 319 -31.70 12.67 -10.51
C THR A 319 -32.35 12.37 -9.17
N LYS A 320 -31.55 12.20 -8.12
CA LYS A 320 -32.00 11.91 -6.76
C LYS A 320 -30.97 12.37 -5.74
N THR A 321 -31.40 13.14 -4.75
CA THR A 321 -30.57 13.55 -3.62
C THR A 321 -30.66 12.53 -2.49
N ARG A 322 -29.50 12.13 -1.95
CA ARG A 322 -29.36 11.28 -0.77
C ARG A 322 -28.88 12.13 0.39
N GLU A 323 -29.75 12.30 1.37
CA GLU A 323 -29.50 13.18 2.50
C GLU A 323 -29.02 12.41 3.73
N TYR A 324 -27.96 12.91 4.35
CA TYR A 324 -27.34 12.38 5.56
C TYR A 324 -27.16 13.50 6.59
N PHE A 325 -27.45 13.20 7.85
CA PHE A 325 -27.22 14.11 8.97
C PHE A 325 -26.16 13.48 9.86
N ILE A 326 -24.94 14.01 9.83
CA ILE A 326 -23.78 13.42 10.51
C ILE A 326 -23.22 14.43 11.50
N ALA A 327 -22.85 13.98 12.70
CA ALA A 327 -22.11 14.84 13.63
C ALA A 327 -20.81 14.20 14.09
N ALA A 328 -19.80 15.02 14.33
CA ALA A 328 -18.59 14.62 15.05
C ALA A 328 -18.87 14.71 16.55
N GLU A 329 -18.65 13.62 17.29
CA GLU A 329 -18.87 13.52 18.72
C GLU A 329 -17.67 12.90 19.44
N GLU A 330 -17.41 13.37 20.66
CA GLU A 330 -16.36 12.81 21.51
C GLU A 330 -16.91 11.65 22.35
N ILE A 331 -16.22 10.51 22.35
CA ILE A 331 -16.56 9.31 23.11
C ILE A 331 -15.32 8.75 23.81
N ILE A 332 -15.52 7.89 24.80
CA ILE A 332 -14.47 6.97 25.25
C ILE A 332 -14.61 5.68 24.45
N TRP A 333 -13.59 5.33 23.70
CA TRP A 333 -13.49 4.10 22.93
C TRP A 333 -12.63 3.07 23.68
N ASN A 334 -13.08 1.82 23.71
CA ASN A 334 -12.35 0.70 24.28
C ASN A 334 -12.03 -0.31 23.17
N TYR A 335 -10.74 -0.52 22.90
CA TYR A 335 -10.26 -1.41 21.83
C TYR A 335 -10.45 -2.90 22.12
N GLY A 336 -10.62 -3.26 23.40
CA GLY A 336 -10.78 -4.63 23.89
C GLY A 336 -11.89 -4.73 24.93
N PRO A 337 -13.17 -4.51 24.56
CA PRO A 337 -14.29 -4.44 25.50
C PRO A 337 -14.53 -5.71 26.32
N SER A 338 -14.10 -6.89 25.86
CA SER A 338 -14.22 -8.14 26.63
C SER A 338 -13.12 -8.35 27.67
N ALA A 339 -12.10 -7.48 27.67
CA ALA A 339 -10.86 -7.63 28.43
C ALA A 339 -10.12 -8.96 28.19
N THR A 340 -10.46 -9.69 27.12
CA THR A 340 -9.94 -11.03 26.81
C THR A 340 -9.36 -11.08 25.40
N ASN A 341 -8.22 -11.74 25.24
CA ASN A 341 -7.73 -12.16 23.93
C ASN A 341 -8.50 -13.43 23.52
N HIS A 342 -9.39 -13.32 22.53
CA HIS A 342 -10.27 -14.43 22.14
C HIS A 342 -9.54 -15.58 21.43
N PHE A 343 -8.28 -15.41 21.05
CA PHE A 343 -7.46 -16.45 20.42
C PHE A 343 -6.68 -17.29 21.45
N THR A 344 -6.21 -16.66 22.54
CA THR A 344 -5.47 -17.36 23.60
C THR A 344 -6.36 -17.73 24.80
N GLY A 345 -7.51 -17.07 24.95
CA GLY A 345 -8.43 -17.21 26.09
C GLY A 345 -7.93 -16.53 27.37
N GLN A 346 -6.85 -15.76 27.30
CA GLN A 346 -6.24 -15.06 28.45
C GLN A 346 -6.77 -13.61 28.55
N GLU A 347 -6.69 -13.04 29.75
CA GLU A 347 -6.98 -11.62 29.95
C GLU A 347 -5.95 -10.74 29.22
N LEU A 348 -6.39 -9.62 28.61
CA LEU A 348 -5.51 -8.78 27.78
C LEU A 348 -4.30 -8.22 28.53
N ILE A 349 -4.45 -7.98 29.84
CA ILE A 349 -3.37 -7.45 30.69
C ILE A 349 -2.40 -8.54 31.19
N ALA A 350 -2.76 -9.82 31.04
CA ALA A 350 -1.95 -10.96 31.49
C ALA A 350 -1.30 -11.71 30.32
N ASP A 351 -1.87 -11.58 29.12
CA ASP A 351 -1.35 -12.12 27.88
C ASP A 351 -0.16 -11.27 27.40
N SER A 352 0.98 -11.91 27.17
CA SER A 352 2.24 -11.20 26.89
C SER A 352 2.24 -10.42 25.58
N GLU A 353 1.42 -10.80 24.59
CA GLU A 353 1.31 -10.06 23.34
C GLU A 353 0.48 -8.79 23.54
N SER A 354 -0.67 -8.92 24.21
CA SER A 354 -1.59 -7.78 24.39
C SER A 354 -1.25 -6.86 25.57
N GLN A 355 -0.47 -7.32 26.56
CA GLN A 355 -0.15 -6.52 27.75
C GLN A 355 0.45 -5.16 27.39
N VAL A 356 1.33 -5.12 26.38
CA VAL A 356 2.02 -3.89 25.93
C VAL A 356 1.03 -2.75 25.62
N PHE A 357 -0.13 -3.07 25.04
CA PHE A 357 -1.14 -2.10 24.59
C PHE A 357 -2.27 -1.87 25.60
N PHE A 358 -2.51 -2.84 26.49
CA PHE A 358 -3.66 -2.84 27.39
C PHE A 358 -3.30 -2.57 28.86
N GLU A 359 -2.02 -2.65 29.23
CA GLU A 359 -1.57 -2.31 30.58
C GLU A 359 -1.82 -0.82 30.89
N GLN A 360 -2.49 -0.57 32.01
CA GLN A 360 -2.70 0.77 32.55
C GLN A 360 -1.82 0.94 33.79
N SER A 361 -0.96 1.96 33.81
CA SER A 361 0.03 2.15 34.87
C SER A 361 0.32 3.63 35.17
N GLU A 362 1.37 3.92 35.92
CA GLU A 362 1.85 5.30 36.11
C GLU A 362 2.33 5.93 34.80
N THR A 363 2.79 5.12 33.84
CA THR A 363 3.40 5.57 32.59
C THR A 363 2.70 5.04 31.33
N ARG A 364 1.48 4.48 31.47
CA ARG A 364 0.72 3.87 30.36
C ARG A 364 -0.77 4.21 30.46
N ILE A 365 -1.39 4.52 29.33
CA ILE A 365 -2.82 4.88 29.23
C ILE A 365 -3.71 3.62 29.34
N GLY A 366 -3.31 2.52 28.72
CA GLY A 366 -4.07 1.26 28.64
C GLY A 366 -5.00 1.21 27.42
N GLY A 367 -6.00 0.32 27.44
CA GLY A 367 -6.81 0.01 26.25
C GLY A 367 -8.01 0.92 25.95
N SER A 368 -8.15 2.07 26.62
CA SER A 368 -9.31 2.98 26.45
C SER A 368 -8.88 4.43 26.26
N TYR A 369 -9.43 5.08 25.24
CA TYR A 369 -9.04 6.41 24.80
C TYR A 369 -10.26 7.27 24.48
N LYS A 370 -10.18 8.57 24.81
CA LYS A 370 -11.07 9.59 24.28
C LYS A 370 -10.77 9.79 22.80
N LYS A 371 -11.82 9.73 21.98
CA LYS A 371 -11.78 9.81 20.52
C LYS A 371 -12.91 10.68 19.97
N ALA A 372 -12.76 11.18 18.75
CA ALA A 372 -13.84 11.82 18.00
C ALA A 372 -14.33 10.88 16.89
N ILE A 373 -15.65 10.66 16.80
CA ILE A 373 -16.24 9.77 15.81
C ILE A 373 -17.40 10.44 15.07
N TYR A 374 -17.68 9.97 13.85
CA TYR A 374 -18.88 10.37 13.12
C TYR A 374 -20.09 9.53 13.57
N LYS A 375 -21.20 10.19 13.90
CA LYS A 375 -22.48 9.55 14.19
C LYS A 375 -23.60 10.08 13.31
N GLU A 376 -24.50 9.18 12.91
CA GLU A 376 -25.67 9.53 12.11
C GLU A 376 -26.86 9.93 12.99
N TYR A 377 -27.58 10.95 12.54
CA TYR A 377 -28.81 11.46 13.11
C TYR A 377 -29.97 11.25 12.16
N THR A 378 -31.17 11.25 12.71
CA THR A 378 -32.40 11.06 11.93
C THR A 378 -32.80 12.27 11.09
N ASP A 379 -32.40 13.48 11.50
CA ASP A 379 -32.70 14.73 10.83
C ASP A 379 -31.73 15.86 11.27
N GLY A 380 -31.89 17.04 10.65
CA GLY A 380 -31.06 18.22 10.91
C GLY A 380 -31.27 18.91 12.26
N SER A 381 -32.13 18.38 13.15
CA SER A 381 -32.21 18.87 14.54
C SER A 381 -31.03 18.37 15.39
N PHE A 382 -30.38 17.28 14.98
CA PHE A 382 -29.31 16.60 15.73
C PHE A 382 -29.71 16.23 17.16
N THR A 383 -30.98 15.83 17.37
CA THR A 383 -31.50 15.46 18.70
C THR A 383 -31.55 13.94 18.92
N LYS A 384 -31.82 13.16 17.87
CA LYS A 384 -31.98 11.71 17.94
C LYS A 384 -31.03 11.00 16.98
N HIS A 385 -30.14 10.18 17.55
CA HIS A 385 -29.27 9.27 16.79
C HIS A 385 -30.10 8.28 15.97
N LYS A 386 -29.66 8.03 14.75
CA LYS A 386 -30.16 6.91 13.96
C LYS A 386 -29.52 5.63 14.51
N LYS A 387 -30.35 4.69 14.94
CA LYS A 387 -29.86 3.45 15.55
C LYS A 387 -29.24 2.57 14.45
N ARG A 388 -28.01 2.13 14.65
CA ARG A 388 -27.37 1.10 13.81
C ARG A 388 -28.22 -0.17 13.80
N LEU A 389 -28.36 -0.75 12.61
CA LEU A 389 -29.00 -2.05 12.41
C LEU A 389 -28.08 -3.18 12.92
N PRO A 390 -28.60 -4.38 13.22
CA PRO A 390 -27.76 -5.51 13.65
C PRO A 390 -26.65 -5.84 12.64
N GLU A 391 -26.94 -5.72 11.35
CA GLU A 391 -25.98 -5.89 10.25
C GLU A 391 -24.87 -4.82 10.20
N GLU A 392 -25.04 -3.69 10.89
CA GLU A 392 -24.08 -2.59 10.97
C GLU A 392 -23.29 -2.60 12.30
N GLU A 393 -23.52 -3.59 13.17
CA GLU A 393 -22.81 -3.72 14.45
C GLU A 393 -21.29 -3.79 14.25
N HIS A 394 -20.86 -4.42 13.16
CA HIS A 394 -19.45 -4.56 12.83
C HIS A 394 -18.73 -3.24 12.52
N LEU A 395 -19.44 -2.15 12.22
CA LEU A 395 -18.80 -0.87 11.88
C LEU A 395 -17.91 -0.34 13.01
N GLY A 396 -18.16 -0.73 14.26
CA GLY A 396 -17.29 -0.34 15.38
C GLY A 396 -17.11 1.17 15.47
N LEU A 397 -15.86 1.62 15.40
CA LEU A 397 -15.47 3.02 15.47
C LEU A 397 -15.88 3.83 14.22
N LEU A 398 -16.07 3.17 13.08
CA LEU A 398 -16.36 3.83 11.80
C LEU A 398 -17.64 4.68 11.84
N GLY A 399 -17.63 5.77 11.07
CA GLY A 399 -18.82 6.54 10.75
C GLY A 399 -19.92 5.73 10.03
N PRO A 400 -21.12 6.30 9.88
CA PRO A 400 -22.18 5.69 9.08
C PRO A 400 -21.79 5.50 7.62
N VAL A 401 -22.41 4.53 6.95
CA VAL A 401 -22.13 4.26 5.55
C VAL A 401 -22.87 5.25 4.64
N ILE A 402 -22.11 6.05 3.88
CA ILE A 402 -22.65 6.89 2.81
C ILE A 402 -22.73 6.05 1.53
N LYS A 403 -23.86 6.06 0.83
CA LYS A 403 -24.04 5.26 -0.39
C LYS A 403 -24.75 6.06 -1.46
N ALA A 404 -24.28 5.99 -2.70
CA ALA A 404 -24.93 6.60 -3.84
C ALA A 404 -24.83 5.73 -5.10
N GLU A 405 -25.76 5.93 -6.03
CA GLU A 405 -25.64 5.40 -7.39
C GLU A 405 -25.15 6.49 -8.35
N VAL A 406 -24.56 6.08 -9.46
CA VAL A 406 -24.29 6.96 -10.60
C VAL A 406 -25.55 7.72 -11.04
N GLY A 407 -25.46 9.05 -11.03
CA GLY A 407 -26.54 10.00 -11.32
C GLY A 407 -27.25 10.55 -10.08
N ASP A 408 -26.91 10.09 -8.87
CA ASP A 408 -27.37 10.67 -7.61
C ASP A 408 -26.48 11.85 -7.19
N CYS A 409 -26.99 12.65 -6.24
CA CYS A 409 -26.17 13.58 -5.46
C CYS A 409 -26.23 13.22 -3.99
N ILE A 410 -25.14 13.43 -3.28
CA ILE A 410 -25.01 13.21 -1.84
C ILE A 410 -25.07 14.57 -1.16
N ARG A 411 -25.96 14.73 -0.19
CA ARG A 411 -26.02 15.90 0.67
C ARG A 411 -25.73 15.48 2.11
N VAL A 412 -24.66 16.00 2.69
CA VAL A 412 -24.27 15.72 4.08
C VAL A 412 -24.37 17.00 4.90
N THR A 413 -25.39 17.11 5.74
CA THR A 413 -25.45 18.15 6.76
C THR A 413 -24.62 17.68 7.95
N PHE A 414 -23.44 18.28 8.08
CA PHE A 414 -22.47 18.00 9.13
C PHE A 414 -22.59 19.00 10.28
N ARG A 415 -22.73 18.51 11.51
CA ARG A 415 -22.65 19.32 12.73
C ARG A 415 -21.45 18.91 13.57
N ASN A 416 -20.65 19.88 13.98
CA ASN A 416 -19.53 19.59 14.85
C ASN A 416 -19.94 19.72 16.32
N ASN A 417 -20.11 18.60 17.04
CA ASN A 417 -20.38 18.59 18.48
C ASN A 417 -19.11 18.34 19.31
N ALA A 418 -17.94 18.23 18.68
CA ALA A 418 -16.67 18.04 19.35
C ALA A 418 -16.00 19.39 19.71
N SER A 419 -14.90 19.33 20.47
CA SER A 419 -14.21 20.50 21.01
C SER A 419 -13.29 21.22 20.01
N ARG A 420 -13.04 20.63 18.83
CA ARG A 420 -12.09 21.10 17.82
C ARG A 420 -12.76 21.26 16.46
N PRO A 421 -12.26 22.13 15.58
CA PRO A 421 -12.76 22.22 14.21
C PRO A 421 -12.47 20.90 13.46
N PHE A 422 -13.47 20.43 12.72
CA PHE A 422 -13.40 19.23 11.88
C PHE A 422 -14.08 19.49 10.54
N SER A 423 -13.91 18.59 9.58
CA SER A 423 -14.54 18.66 8.26
C SER A 423 -15.04 17.28 7.81
N ILE A 424 -15.55 17.20 6.58
CA ILE A 424 -15.78 15.94 5.87
C ILE A 424 -15.22 16.08 4.45
N GLN A 425 -14.19 15.29 4.15
CA GLN A 425 -13.54 15.16 2.86
C GLN A 425 -13.85 13.76 2.30
N PRO A 426 -14.55 13.65 1.16
CA PRO A 426 -14.84 12.35 0.55
C PRO A 426 -13.73 11.90 -0.41
N HIS A 427 -13.62 10.58 -0.58
CA HIS A 427 -12.98 9.93 -1.72
C HIS A 427 -14.02 9.54 -2.78
N GLY A 428 -13.56 9.38 -4.04
CA GLY A 428 -14.33 8.75 -5.11
C GLY A 428 -15.61 9.46 -5.58
N VAL A 429 -15.83 10.73 -5.24
CA VAL A 429 -16.98 11.54 -5.69
C VAL A 429 -16.53 12.88 -6.26
N SER A 430 -17.39 13.52 -7.05
CA SER A 430 -17.12 14.84 -7.61
C SER A 430 -17.68 15.93 -6.70
N TYR A 431 -16.94 17.01 -6.49
CA TYR A 431 -17.38 18.13 -5.68
C TYR A 431 -16.81 19.45 -6.18
N HIS A 432 -17.49 20.55 -5.84
CA HIS A 432 -16.98 21.89 -6.10
C HIS A 432 -15.98 22.33 -5.03
N LYS A 433 -15.15 23.32 -5.35
CA LYS A 433 -14.20 23.90 -4.39
C LYS A 433 -14.84 24.51 -3.15
N SER A 434 -16.11 24.92 -3.23
CA SER A 434 -16.88 25.37 -2.07
C SER A 434 -17.16 24.26 -1.05
N ASP A 435 -17.14 23.00 -1.48
CA ASP A 435 -17.54 21.81 -0.72
C ASP A 435 -16.35 20.91 -0.38
N GLU A 436 -15.13 21.39 -0.63
CA GLU A 436 -13.91 20.67 -0.30
C GLU A 436 -13.65 20.72 1.21
N GLY A 437 -13.47 19.55 1.82
CA GLY A 437 -13.23 19.38 3.25
C GLY A 437 -11.77 19.60 3.67
N ALA A 438 -10.84 19.70 2.71
CA ALA A 438 -9.43 19.94 2.93
C ALA A 438 -9.06 21.42 2.68
N SER A 439 -8.07 21.93 3.42
CA SER A 439 -7.60 23.32 3.27
C SER A 439 -6.15 23.37 2.82
N TYR A 440 -5.87 23.99 1.68
CA TYR A 440 -4.52 24.21 1.14
C TYR A 440 -4.44 25.47 0.27
N GLY A 441 -3.22 25.85 -0.16
CA GLY A 441 -2.97 26.97 -1.09
C GLY A 441 -2.98 28.37 -0.48
N ALA A 442 -2.47 29.36 -1.24
CA ALA A 442 -2.33 30.76 -0.79
C ALA A 442 -3.65 31.55 -0.79
N ALA A 443 -4.65 31.12 -1.57
CA ALA A 443 -5.99 31.72 -1.62
C ALA A 443 -6.77 31.58 -0.29
N SER A 444 -6.37 30.63 0.56
CA SER A 444 -6.97 30.34 1.87
C SER A 444 -6.51 31.28 2.99
N ARG A 445 -5.69 32.31 2.69
CA ARG A 445 -5.25 33.34 3.65
C ARG A 445 -6.33 34.41 3.98
N GLY A 446 -7.48 34.38 3.32
CA GLY A 446 -8.70 35.06 3.76
C GLY A 446 -9.73 34.01 4.18
N SER A 447 -10.37 34.20 5.34
CA SER A 447 -11.32 33.28 6.03
C SER A 447 -11.46 31.92 5.34
N GLY A 448 -10.77 30.88 5.85
CA GLY A 448 -10.79 29.53 5.28
C GLY A 448 -12.21 29.08 4.91
N SER A 449 -12.33 28.28 3.85
CA SER A 449 -13.64 27.79 3.38
C SER A 449 -14.42 27.21 4.56
N PRO A 450 -15.68 27.61 4.79
CA PRO A 450 -16.50 27.05 5.86
C PRO A 450 -16.60 25.51 5.78
N ALA A 451 -16.44 24.92 4.59
CA ALA A 451 -16.40 23.48 4.37
C ALA A 451 -15.16 22.82 4.97
N SER A 452 -13.98 23.42 4.81
CA SER A 452 -12.72 22.84 5.27
C SER A 452 -12.41 23.13 6.75
N HIS A 453 -13.30 23.82 7.47
CA HIS A 453 -13.06 24.23 8.85
C HIS A 453 -14.36 24.48 9.63
N VAL A 454 -15.13 23.43 9.90
CA VAL A 454 -16.39 23.55 10.66
C VAL A 454 -16.07 23.60 12.15
N GLY A 455 -16.15 24.79 12.74
CA GLY A 455 -15.84 25.02 14.15
C GLY A 455 -16.80 24.32 15.14
N PRO A 456 -16.42 24.20 16.42
CA PRO A 456 -17.27 23.62 17.46
C PRO A 456 -18.65 24.27 17.54
N GLY A 457 -19.71 23.45 17.54
CA GLY A 457 -21.11 23.86 17.54
C GLY A 457 -21.64 24.35 16.19
N ALA A 458 -20.79 24.50 15.17
CA ALA A 458 -21.21 24.95 13.84
C ALA A 458 -21.79 23.80 13.01
N THR A 459 -22.45 24.16 11.92
CA THR A 459 -23.03 23.23 10.95
C THR A 459 -22.70 23.69 9.55
N PHE A 460 -22.32 22.75 8.69
CA PHE A 460 -22.09 22.96 7.26
C PHE A 460 -22.82 21.87 6.47
N THR A 461 -23.26 22.17 5.25
CA THR A 461 -23.89 21.17 4.37
C THR A 461 -23.06 21.02 3.13
N TYR A 462 -22.49 19.83 2.95
CA TYR A 462 -21.73 19.47 1.76
C TYR A 462 -22.67 18.92 0.69
N GLU A 463 -22.42 19.29 -0.56
CA GLU A 463 -23.07 18.69 -1.73
C GLU A 463 -22.03 18.08 -2.68
N TRP A 464 -22.17 16.79 -2.96
CA TRP A 464 -21.30 16.04 -3.85
C TRP A 464 -22.10 15.37 -4.95
N ASP A 465 -21.54 15.34 -6.15
CA ASP A 465 -22.14 14.72 -7.32
C ASP A 465 -21.51 13.35 -7.59
N VAL A 466 -22.33 12.43 -8.12
CA VAL A 466 -21.89 11.10 -8.53
C VAL A 466 -22.11 10.93 -10.04
N PRO A 467 -21.36 11.66 -10.88
CA PRO A 467 -21.44 11.49 -12.33
C PRO A 467 -20.92 10.13 -12.79
N VAL A 468 -21.15 9.80 -14.07
CA VAL A 468 -20.77 8.50 -14.66
C VAL A 468 -19.27 8.21 -14.55
N ASP A 469 -18.45 9.26 -14.61
CA ASP A 469 -17.00 9.19 -14.61
C ASP A 469 -16.36 9.09 -13.22
N VAL A 470 -17.12 9.16 -12.13
CA VAL A 470 -16.65 8.69 -10.81
C VAL A 470 -17.20 7.32 -10.44
N GLY A 471 -18.12 6.80 -11.26
CA GLY A 471 -18.75 5.50 -11.08
C GLY A 471 -17.87 4.31 -11.45
N PRO A 472 -18.34 3.08 -11.12
CA PRO A 472 -17.69 1.85 -11.55
C PRO A 472 -17.61 1.74 -13.07
N THR A 473 -16.46 1.30 -13.59
CA THR A 473 -16.28 0.93 -14.99
C THR A 473 -17.01 -0.39 -15.31
N ASP A 474 -16.89 -0.88 -16.54
CA ASP A 474 -17.43 -2.17 -16.95
C ASP A 474 -16.71 -3.38 -16.30
N GLN A 475 -15.45 -3.22 -15.88
CA GLN A 475 -14.67 -4.28 -15.22
C GLN A 475 -14.73 -4.22 -13.69
N ASP A 476 -15.26 -3.13 -13.15
CA ASP A 476 -15.43 -2.97 -11.71
C ASP A 476 -16.60 -3.81 -11.15
N PRO A 477 -16.67 -4.01 -9.82
CA PRO A 477 -17.87 -4.53 -9.17
C PRO A 477 -19.04 -3.53 -9.26
N ASP A 478 -20.24 -3.98 -8.86
CA ASP A 478 -21.45 -3.14 -8.86
C ASP A 478 -21.33 -1.91 -7.96
N CYS A 479 -20.48 -1.97 -6.92
CA CYS A 479 -20.18 -0.87 -6.03
C CYS A 479 -18.68 -0.81 -5.74
N LEU A 480 -18.12 0.40 -5.72
CA LEU A 480 -16.76 0.69 -5.30
C LEU A 480 -16.74 1.15 -3.85
N THR A 481 -15.72 0.72 -3.12
CA THR A 481 -15.42 1.16 -1.75
C THR A 481 -14.61 2.45 -1.79
N TRP A 482 -14.99 3.41 -0.96
CA TRP A 482 -14.26 4.64 -0.66
C TRP A 482 -14.36 4.94 0.84
N ILE A 483 -13.69 5.99 1.29
CA ILE A 483 -13.89 6.56 2.63
C ILE A 483 -14.30 8.03 2.55
N TYR A 484 -14.77 8.55 3.67
CA TYR A 484 -14.77 9.97 3.97
C TYR A 484 -14.12 10.17 5.34
N TYR A 485 -13.45 11.30 5.53
CA TYR A 485 -12.65 11.57 6.72
C TYR A 485 -12.60 13.07 7.01
N SER A 486 -12.14 13.48 8.19
CA SER A 486 -11.87 14.91 8.45
C SER A 486 -10.48 15.25 7.94
N ALA A 487 -10.37 16.36 7.21
CA ALA A 487 -9.14 16.80 6.56
C ALA A 487 -8.74 18.23 6.99
N VAL A 488 -9.13 18.63 8.20
CA VAL A 488 -8.60 19.86 8.82
C VAL A 488 -7.12 19.66 9.12
N ASP A 489 -6.81 18.52 9.72
CA ASP A 489 -5.46 17.94 9.84
C ASP A 489 -5.62 16.44 9.61
N ALA A 490 -5.46 16.01 8.35
CA ALA A 490 -5.82 14.66 7.93
C ALA A 490 -5.20 13.58 8.84
N VAL A 491 -3.94 13.74 9.23
CA VAL A 491 -3.20 12.79 10.07
C VAL A 491 -3.81 12.71 11.48
N ARG A 492 -3.93 13.86 12.15
CA ARG A 492 -4.41 13.89 13.54
C ARG A 492 -5.89 13.59 13.65
N ASP A 493 -6.68 14.02 12.67
CA ASP A 493 -8.12 13.82 12.62
C ASP A 493 -8.47 12.33 12.46
N THR A 494 -7.81 11.61 11.55
CA THR A 494 -8.03 10.16 11.37
C THR A 494 -7.52 9.37 12.55
N SER A 495 -6.33 9.68 13.09
CA SER A 495 -5.83 9.05 14.33
C SER A 495 -6.77 9.28 15.52
N SER A 496 -7.46 10.43 15.57
CA SER A 496 -8.47 10.72 16.58
C SER A 496 -9.78 9.95 16.38
N GLY A 497 -10.02 9.37 15.20
CA GLY A 497 -11.15 8.46 14.90
C GLY A 497 -12.14 8.93 13.83
N LEU A 498 -11.90 10.06 13.16
CA LEU A 498 -12.87 10.63 12.20
C LEU A 498 -12.70 10.05 10.79
N VAL A 499 -13.26 8.85 10.61
CA VAL A 499 -13.32 8.13 9.33
C VAL A 499 -14.65 7.38 9.20
N GLY A 500 -15.20 7.31 8.00
CA GLY A 500 -16.34 6.46 7.68
C GLY A 500 -16.32 5.95 6.23
N PRO A 501 -17.04 4.86 5.93
CA PRO A 501 -17.08 4.29 4.60
C PRO A 501 -18.04 5.02 3.66
N LEU A 502 -17.69 5.11 2.39
CA LEU A 502 -18.51 5.63 1.31
C LEU A 502 -18.58 4.60 0.17
N LEU A 503 -19.73 4.44 -0.48
CA LEU A 503 -19.90 3.58 -1.65
C LEU A 503 -20.47 4.35 -2.82
N VAL A 504 -19.84 4.16 -3.97
CA VAL A 504 -20.36 4.60 -5.26
C VAL A 504 -20.72 3.37 -6.08
N CYS A 505 -21.99 3.26 -6.43
CA CYS A 505 -22.56 2.10 -7.09
C CYS A 505 -23.02 2.41 -8.51
N ARG A 506 -23.06 1.38 -9.36
CA ARG A 506 -23.70 1.48 -10.67
C ARG A 506 -25.16 1.89 -10.53
N LYS A 507 -25.67 2.58 -11.55
CA LYS A 507 -27.08 2.96 -11.63
C LYS A 507 -27.98 1.73 -11.55
N GLY A 508 -28.90 1.73 -10.59
CA GLY A 508 -29.81 0.62 -10.33
C GLY A 508 -29.21 -0.57 -9.59
N ALA A 509 -28.00 -0.49 -9.02
CA ALA A 509 -27.41 -1.57 -8.22
C ALA A 509 -27.93 -1.63 -6.77
N LEU A 510 -28.53 -0.55 -6.27
CA LEU A 510 -29.08 -0.44 -4.93
C LEU A 510 -30.61 -0.64 -4.92
N LEU A 511 -31.09 -1.28 -3.86
CA LEU A 511 -32.50 -1.31 -3.49
C LEU A 511 -32.91 0.05 -2.88
N PRO A 512 -34.22 0.36 -2.80
CA PRO A 512 -34.69 1.56 -2.11
C PRO A 512 -34.24 1.66 -0.64
N SER A 513 -33.93 0.52 0.00
CA SER A 513 -33.36 0.43 1.34
C SER A 513 -31.87 0.82 1.42
N GLY A 514 -31.17 0.98 0.30
CA GLY A 514 -29.72 1.22 0.24
C GLY A 514 -28.85 -0.04 0.28
N LYS A 515 -29.46 -1.23 0.33
CA LYS A 515 -28.73 -2.51 0.19
C LYS A 515 -28.43 -2.81 -1.28
N GLN A 516 -27.29 -3.43 -1.55
CA GLN A 516 -26.95 -3.93 -2.88
C GLN A 516 -27.91 -5.06 -3.32
N LYS A 517 -28.35 -5.06 -4.59
CA LYS A 517 -29.35 -6.02 -5.10
C LYS A 517 -28.86 -7.46 -5.15
N ASN A 518 -27.59 -7.67 -5.52
CA ASN A 518 -27.00 -8.98 -5.78
C ASN A 518 -26.14 -9.50 -4.61
N VAL A 519 -26.22 -8.85 -3.46
CA VAL A 519 -25.42 -9.13 -2.27
C VAL A 519 -26.35 -9.38 -1.11
N ASN A 520 -26.08 -10.43 -0.34
CA ASN A 520 -26.86 -10.77 0.84
C ASN A 520 -26.39 -10.00 2.07
N VAL A 521 -25.08 -9.83 2.22
CA VAL A 521 -24.44 -9.18 3.38
C VAL A 521 -23.28 -8.29 2.92
N GLU A 522 -23.17 -7.10 3.50
CA GLU A 522 -22.09 -6.14 3.24
C GLU A 522 -21.31 -5.94 4.54
N PHE A 523 -19.98 -6.08 4.49
CA PHE A 523 -19.10 -5.80 5.61
C PHE A 523 -18.08 -4.72 5.23
N PHE A 524 -17.77 -3.84 6.18
CA PHE A 524 -16.79 -2.77 6.03
C PHE A 524 -15.67 -3.00 7.04
N LEU A 525 -14.45 -3.17 6.57
CA LEU A 525 -13.27 -3.36 7.41
C LEU A 525 -12.24 -2.27 7.10
N LEU A 526 -11.97 -1.42 8.09
CA LEU A 526 -10.81 -0.54 8.11
C LEU A 526 -9.72 -1.23 8.93
N ALA A 527 -8.63 -1.58 8.25
CA ALA A 527 -7.39 -1.98 8.90
C ALA A 527 -6.49 -0.75 9.05
N THR A 528 -6.02 -0.50 10.27
CA THR A 528 -5.10 0.61 10.56
C THR A 528 -4.50 0.42 11.94
N VAL A 529 -3.26 0.86 12.11
CA VAL A 529 -2.65 1.13 13.40
C VAL A 529 -3.12 2.51 13.85
N PHE A 530 -4.12 2.55 14.75
CA PHE A 530 -4.53 3.83 15.34
C PHE A 530 -3.44 4.32 16.27
N ASP A 531 -2.63 5.25 15.77
CA ASP A 531 -1.59 5.92 16.55
C ASP A 531 -2.21 7.01 17.44
N GLU A 532 -2.47 6.67 18.71
CA GLU A 532 -3.02 7.62 19.68
C GLU A 532 -2.01 8.70 20.07
N ASN A 533 -0.71 8.56 19.75
CA ASN A 533 0.28 9.62 19.94
C ASN A 533 0.00 10.82 19.02
N LEU A 534 -0.59 10.58 17.84
CA LEU A 534 -0.97 11.61 16.89
C LEU A 534 -2.37 12.19 17.16
N SER A 535 -3.14 11.57 18.05
CA SER A 535 -4.47 12.01 18.43
C SER A 535 -4.50 13.45 18.96
N TRP A 536 -5.59 14.17 18.67
CA TRP A 536 -5.87 15.47 19.28
C TRP A 536 -6.09 15.39 20.79
N TYR A 537 -6.39 14.18 21.29
CA TYR A 537 -6.80 13.92 22.65
C TYR A 537 -5.71 13.25 23.49
N LEU A 538 -4.47 13.09 22.99
CA LEU A 538 -3.38 12.45 23.73
C LEU A 538 -3.21 13.05 25.14
N ASP A 539 -3.14 14.37 25.25
CA ASP A 539 -3.00 15.06 26.55
C ASP A 539 -4.18 14.81 27.49
N GLU A 540 -5.40 14.82 26.96
CA GLU A 540 -6.59 14.51 27.74
C GLU A 540 -6.60 13.05 28.19
N ASN A 541 -6.17 12.13 27.32
CA ASN A 541 -6.06 10.70 27.61
C ASN A 541 -5.01 10.42 28.69
N ILE A 542 -3.85 11.08 28.62
CA ILE A 542 -2.84 11.02 29.67
C ILE A 542 -3.45 11.44 31.02
N LEU A 543 -4.14 12.59 31.05
CA LEU A 543 -4.76 13.11 32.28
C LEU A 543 -5.91 12.24 32.79
N MET A 544 -6.70 11.63 31.90
CA MET A 544 -7.87 10.82 32.26
C MET A 544 -7.51 9.42 32.75
N PHE A 545 -6.49 8.80 32.16
CA PHE A 545 -6.27 7.36 32.30
C PHE A 545 -4.92 6.98 32.95
N THR A 546 -3.90 7.83 32.95
CA THR A 546 -2.63 7.47 33.63
C THR A 546 -2.72 7.72 35.14
N LEU A 547 -2.02 6.90 35.94
CA LEU A 547 -2.00 7.07 37.40
C LEU A 547 -1.13 8.27 37.84
N ASN A 548 -0.16 8.69 37.03
CA ASN A 548 0.70 9.84 37.31
C ASN A 548 1.12 10.60 36.03
N PRO A 549 0.28 11.51 35.52
CA PRO A 549 0.51 12.25 34.29
C PRO A 549 1.87 12.98 34.20
N ASN A 550 2.40 13.42 35.34
CA ASN A 550 3.65 14.20 35.38
C ASN A 550 4.91 13.37 35.09
N LYS A 551 4.80 12.03 35.08
CA LYS A 551 5.90 11.12 34.76
C LYS A 551 5.95 10.70 33.29
N ILE A 552 4.94 11.08 32.49
CA ILE A 552 4.89 10.72 31.09
C ILE A 552 5.95 11.49 30.32
N ASP A 553 6.83 10.73 29.69
CA ASP A 553 7.66 11.19 28.59
C ASP A 553 6.98 10.74 27.29
N LYS A 554 6.69 11.69 26.39
CA LYS A 554 6.05 11.38 25.11
C LYS A 554 7.04 10.92 24.06
N ASP A 555 8.32 11.15 24.30
CA ASP A 555 9.41 10.75 23.41
C ASP A 555 9.96 9.36 23.78
N ASP A 556 9.44 8.74 24.86
CA ASP A 556 9.72 7.36 25.26
C ASP A 556 9.13 6.36 24.24
N GLU A 557 9.99 5.56 23.60
CA GLU A 557 9.58 4.59 22.57
C GLU A 557 8.56 3.59 23.10
N ASP A 558 8.75 3.08 24.33
CA ASP A 558 7.81 2.10 24.89
C ASP A 558 6.44 2.74 25.21
N PHE A 559 6.38 4.04 25.53
CA PHE A 559 5.12 4.78 25.68
C PHE A 559 4.44 4.95 24.33
N GLN A 560 5.19 5.35 23.31
CA GLN A 560 4.65 5.49 21.95
C GLN A 560 4.09 4.15 21.44
N GLU A 561 4.83 3.05 21.63
CA GLU A 561 4.39 1.71 21.23
C GLU A 561 3.11 1.29 21.94
N SER A 562 2.98 1.58 23.25
CA SER A 562 1.77 1.26 24.00
C SER A 562 0.49 1.95 23.49
N ASN A 563 0.66 3.02 22.71
CA ASN A 563 -0.41 3.83 22.14
C ASN A 563 -0.69 3.53 20.65
N LYS A 564 0.02 2.55 20.05
CA LYS A 564 -0.18 2.11 18.66
C LYS A 564 -1.16 0.94 18.61
N MET A 565 -2.44 1.25 18.39
CA MET A 565 -3.54 0.28 18.49
C MET A 565 -3.81 -0.41 17.15
N HIS A 566 -3.17 -1.57 16.95
CA HIS A 566 -3.26 -2.41 15.74
C HIS A 566 -4.65 -3.05 15.57
N SER A 567 -5.57 -2.39 14.88
CA SER A 567 -7.00 -2.72 14.97
C SER A 567 -7.69 -2.96 13.62
N ILE A 568 -8.82 -3.67 13.67
CA ILE A 568 -9.81 -3.69 12.59
C ILE A 568 -11.08 -3.01 13.13
N ASN A 569 -11.55 -1.95 12.47
CA ASN A 569 -12.68 -1.10 12.89
C ASN A 569 -12.59 -0.57 14.34
N GLY A 570 -11.37 -0.46 14.88
CA GLY A 570 -11.13 -0.05 16.27
C GLY A 570 -11.18 -1.19 17.29
N TYR A 571 -11.26 -2.46 16.88
CA TYR A 571 -11.19 -3.61 17.80
C TYR A 571 -9.90 -4.41 17.61
N MET A 572 -9.43 -5.05 18.69
CA MET A 572 -8.21 -5.85 18.73
C MET A 572 -8.48 -7.24 19.34
N TYR A 573 -7.59 -8.20 19.07
CA TYR A 573 -7.56 -9.53 19.71
C TYR A 573 -8.90 -10.28 19.71
N GLY A 574 -9.65 -10.21 18.61
CA GLY A 574 -10.89 -10.96 18.43
C GLY A 574 -12.13 -10.34 19.05
N ASN A 575 -12.07 -9.07 19.48
CA ASN A 575 -13.18 -8.36 20.10
C ASN A 575 -14.22 -7.79 19.11
N GLN A 576 -13.98 -7.88 17.80
CA GLN A 576 -14.86 -7.36 16.76
C GLN A 576 -16.23 -8.10 16.74
N PRO A 577 -17.36 -7.39 16.96
CA PRO A 577 -18.68 -7.99 16.86
C PRO A 577 -19.23 -7.94 15.43
N GLY A 578 -20.35 -8.63 15.20
CA GLY A 578 -21.20 -8.43 14.01
C GLY A 578 -20.74 -9.07 12.70
N LEU A 579 -19.61 -9.78 12.65
CA LEU A 579 -19.14 -10.49 11.45
C LEU A 579 -19.79 -11.87 11.30
N GLU A 580 -21.09 -11.88 11.04
CA GLU A 580 -21.87 -13.12 10.89
C GLU A 580 -22.58 -13.21 9.53
N MET A 581 -22.45 -14.36 8.86
CA MET A 581 -23.08 -14.61 7.56
C MET A 581 -23.58 -16.05 7.42
N CYS A 582 -24.33 -16.30 6.35
CA CYS A 582 -24.88 -17.61 6.05
C CYS A 582 -24.01 -18.34 5.03
N LYS A 583 -23.79 -19.64 5.21
CA LYS A 583 -23.15 -20.47 4.19
C LYS A 583 -23.88 -20.34 2.86
N GLY A 584 -23.13 -20.06 1.79
CA GLY A 584 -23.63 -19.91 0.43
C GLY A 584 -24.19 -18.52 0.09
N SER A 585 -24.24 -17.58 1.03
CA SER A 585 -24.63 -16.20 0.74
C SER A 585 -23.56 -15.48 -0.09
N VAL A 586 -23.95 -14.50 -0.90
CA VAL A 586 -23.00 -13.59 -1.55
C VAL A 586 -22.67 -12.46 -0.57
N VAL A 587 -21.40 -12.31 -0.24
CA VAL A 587 -20.88 -11.35 0.74
C VAL A 587 -19.98 -10.36 0.03
N SER A 588 -20.25 -9.07 0.20
CA SER A 588 -19.39 -7.98 -0.28
C SER A 588 -18.55 -7.45 0.88
N TRP A 589 -17.25 -7.64 0.80
CA TRP A 589 -16.28 -7.11 1.75
C TRP A 589 -15.70 -5.81 1.19
N HIS A 590 -15.86 -4.73 1.93
CA HIS A 590 -15.34 -3.41 1.63
C HIS A 590 -14.13 -3.15 2.54
N LEU A 591 -12.93 -3.34 1.99
CA LEU A 591 -11.68 -3.27 2.74
C LEU A 591 -11.03 -1.90 2.51
N MET A 592 -10.54 -1.30 3.58
CA MET A 592 -9.99 0.06 3.61
C MET A 592 -8.71 0.05 4.45
N GLY A 593 -7.69 0.79 4.02
CA GLY A 593 -6.46 1.03 4.78
C GLY A 593 -6.26 2.52 5.08
N LEU A 594 -5.64 2.84 6.21
CA LEU A 594 -5.24 4.18 6.65
C LEU A 594 -3.96 4.09 7.49
N GLY A 595 -3.19 5.17 7.55
CA GLY A 595 -2.07 5.30 8.50
C GLY A 595 -0.75 5.74 7.84
N SER A 596 0.39 5.26 8.37
CA SER A 596 1.73 5.60 7.89
C SER A 596 2.35 4.45 7.06
N GLU A 597 3.66 4.51 6.80
CA GLU A 597 4.39 3.50 6.03
C GLU A 597 4.39 2.12 6.69
N VAL A 598 4.12 2.03 8.01
CA VAL A 598 3.96 0.73 8.67
C VAL A 598 2.64 0.05 8.31
N ASP A 599 1.64 0.78 7.83
CA ASP A 599 0.29 0.29 7.49
C ASP A 599 0.24 -0.45 6.13
N VAL A 600 1.15 -1.40 5.94
CA VAL A 600 1.10 -2.42 4.89
C VAL A 600 0.33 -3.62 5.45
N HIS A 601 -0.93 -3.78 5.04
CA HIS A 601 -1.77 -4.85 5.56
C HIS A 601 -2.05 -5.93 4.52
N GLY A 602 -1.74 -7.18 4.83
CA GLY A 602 -2.27 -8.35 4.13
C GLY A 602 -3.47 -8.94 4.86
N ILE A 603 -4.68 -8.47 4.58
CA ILE A 603 -5.92 -8.93 5.24
C ILE A 603 -6.34 -10.29 4.67
N TYR A 604 -6.03 -11.34 5.43
CA TYR A 604 -6.27 -12.74 5.11
C TYR A 604 -7.57 -13.24 5.71
N PHE A 605 -8.36 -13.94 4.90
CA PHE A 605 -9.56 -14.66 5.34
C PHE A 605 -9.26 -16.16 5.35
N SER A 606 -9.19 -16.76 6.54
CA SER A 606 -8.89 -18.18 6.63
C SER A 606 -10.00 -19.02 6.00
N GLU A 607 -9.61 -20.11 5.34
CA GLU A 607 -10.47 -21.10 4.64
C GLU A 607 -11.26 -20.61 3.43
N ASN A 608 -11.71 -19.35 3.36
CA ASN A 608 -12.55 -18.85 2.27
C ASN A 608 -11.81 -17.88 1.36
N THR A 609 -12.02 -18.02 0.05
CA THR A 609 -11.46 -17.13 -0.99
C THR A 609 -12.50 -16.11 -1.46
N PHE A 610 -12.04 -14.99 -2.00
CA PHE A 610 -12.87 -13.98 -2.65
C PHE A 610 -12.34 -13.66 -4.06
N VAL A 611 -13.14 -12.92 -4.83
CA VAL A 611 -12.73 -12.31 -6.11
C VAL A 611 -12.60 -10.82 -5.94
N THR A 612 -11.53 -10.27 -6.51
CA THR A 612 -11.32 -8.83 -6.66
C THR A 612 -10.55 -8.56 -7.95
N LYS A 613 -10.90 -7.48 -8.66
CA LYS A 613 -10.31 -7.09 -9.96
C LYS A 613 -10.13 -8.29 -10.92
N GLY A 614 -11.14 -9.16 -11.00
CA GLY A 614 -11.13 -10.36 -11.86
C GLY A 614 -10.22 -11.51 -11.42
N THR A 615 -9.54 -11.42 -10.28
CA THR A 615 -8.59 -12.41 -9.76
C THR A 615 -9.06 -13.06 -8.47
N ARG A 616 -8.66 -14.30 -8.22
CA ARG A 616 -8.98 -15.07 -7.01
C ARG A 616 -7.90 -14.94 -5.94
N ARG A 617 -8.26 -14.44 -4.76
CA ARG A 617 -7.34 -14.30 -3.61
C ARG A 617 -8.04 -14.73 -2.31
N ASP A 618 -7.27 -14.93 -1.25
CA ASP A 618 -7.75 -15.03 0.14
C ASP A 618 -7.10 -13.99 1.06
N THR A 619 -6.03 -13.34 0.60
CA THR A 619 -5.40 -12.18 1.22
C THR A 619 -5.58 -10.95 0.34
N ALA A 620 -6.07 -9.85 0.93
CA ALA A 620 -6.20 -8.54 0.29
C ALA A 620 -5.15 -7.59 0.85
N ASN A 621 -4.34 -7.00 -0.03
CA ASN A 621 -3.38 -5.99 0.37
C ASN A 621 -4.06 -4.61 0.39
N VAL A 622 -4.00 -3.92 1.53
CA VAL A 622 -4.46 -2.54 1.68
C VAL A 622 -3.36 -1.70 2.33
N PHE A 623 -3.26 -0.45 1.89
CA PHE A 623 -2.29 0.57 2.30
C PHE A 623 -3.05 1.86 2.68
N PRO A 624 -2.40 2.90 3.21
CA PRO A 624 -3.09 4.15 3.51
C PRO A 624 -3.89 4.68 2.32
N HIS A 625 -5.18 4.98 2.52
CA HIS A 625 -6.12 5.43 1.50
C HIS A 625 -6.26 4.50 0.28
N THR A 626 -6.04 3.20 0.49
CA THR A 626 -6.38 2.16 -0.48
C THR A 626 -7.70 1.50 -0.13
N PHE A 627 -8.52 1.27 -1.16
CA PHE A 627 -9.84 0.70 -1.00
C PHE A 627 -10.04 -0.48 -1.95
N LEU A 628 -10.72 -1.51 -1.46
CA LEU A 628 -11.00 -2.70 -2.24
C LEU A 628 -12.45 -3.14 -2.00
N THR A 629 -13.09 -3.65 -3.04
CA THR A 629 -14.33 -4.42 -2.93
C THR A 629 -14.04 -5.86 -3.32
N ALA A 630 -14.28 -6.78 -2.40
CA ALA A 630 -14.03 -8.21 -2.56
C ALA A 630 -15.33 -8.99 -2.42
N ILE A 631 -15.64 -9.84 -3.42
CA ILE A 631 -16.86 -10.65 -3.42
C ILE A 631 -16.52 -12.07 -2.98
N MET A 632 -17.12 -12.49 -1.87
CA MET A 632 -16.95 -13.82 -1.29
C MET A 632 -18.26 -14.59 -1.31
N LYS A 633 -18.16 -15.91 -1.51
CA LYS A 633 -19.28 -16.84 -1.29
C LYS A 633 -18.81 -17.96 -0.36
N PRO A 634 -18.99 -17.83 0.97
CA PRO A 634 -18.44 -18.79 1.91
C PRO A 634 -19.12 -20.15 1.75
N ASP A 635 -18.32 -21.22 1.70
CA ASP A 635 -18.79 -22.57 1.41
C ASP A 635 -18.43 -23.60 2.49
N SER A 636 -17.84 -23.13 3.59
CA SER A 636 -17.53 -23.88 4.81
C SER A 636 -18.26 -23.25 6.00
N GLU A 637 -18.84 -24.08 6.85
CA GLU A 637 -19.45 -23.64 8.12
C GLU A 637 -18.38 -23.62 9.21
N GLY A 638 -18.43 -22.63 10.10
CA GLY A 638 -17.52 -22.53 11.24
C GLY A 638 -17.22 -21.09 11.67
N THR A 639 -16.33 -20.98 12.64
CA THR A 639 -15.65 -19.74 13.01
C THR A 639 -14.29 -19.72 12.36
N PHE A 640 -14.02 -18.65 11.63
CA PHE A 640 -12.80 -18.45 10.85
C PHE A 640 -12.18 -17.12 11.22
N GLU A 641 -10.93 -16.92 10.82
CA GLU A 641 -10.14 -15.77 11.16
C GLU A 641 -10.08 -14.79 9.99
N VAL A 642 -10.24 -13.50 10.28
CA VAL A 642 -9.84 -12.41 9.41
C VAL A 642 -8.73 -11.63 10.12
N ALA A 643 -7.53 -11.66 9.57
CA ALA A 643 -6.34 -11.12 10.25
C ALA A 643 -5.36 -10.51 9.25
N CYS A 644 -4.54 -9.57 9.74
CA CYS A 644 -3.39 -9.08 9.01
C CYS A 644 -2.25 -10.10 9.08
N LEU A 645 -1.64 -10.45 7.95
CA LEU A 645 -0.48 -11.34 7.89
C LEU A 645 0.87 -10.63 8.10
N THR A 646 0.86 -9.31 8.20
CA THR A 646 2.05 -8.56 8.63
C THR A 646 2.32 -8.89 10.09
N THR A 647 3.49 -9.46 10.36
CA THR A 647 3.84 -10.09 11.64
C THR A 647 3.55 -9.22 12.86
N ASP A 648 3.99 -7.96 12.82
CA ASP A 648 3.84 -7.05 13.94
C ASP A 648 2.37 -6.69 14.17
N HIS A 649 1.59 -6.51 13.10
CA HIS A 649 0.16 -6.27 13.19
C HIS A 649 -0.60 -7.48 13.77
N TYR A 650 -0.25 -8.69 13.34
CA TYR A 650 -0.86 -9.93 13.85
C TYR A 650 -0.61 -10.10 15.36
N THR A 651 0.64 -9.87 15.77
CA THR A 651 1.08 -9.94 17.17
C THR A 651 0.44 -8.83 18.00
N GLY A 652 0.40 -7.62 17.45
CA GLY A 652 -0.23 -6.44 18.01
C GLY A 652 -1.76 -6.50 18.11
N GLY A 653 -2.40 -7.53 17.55
CA GLY A 653 -3.82 -7.81 17.78
C GLY A 653 -4.76 -7.49 16.61
N MET A 654 -4.24 -7.23 15.41
CA MET A 654 -5.02 -7.03 14.17
C MET A 654 -5.53 -8.36 13.61
N LYS A 655 -6.34 -9.05 14.42
CA LYS A 655 -6.92 -10.37 14.16
C LYS A 655 -8.32 -10.45 14.76
N GLN A 656 -9.28 -10.91 13.96
CA GLN A 656 -10.70 -10.99 14.32
C GLN A 656 -11.33 -12.31 13.86
N ASN A 657 -12.50 -12.63 14.39
CA ASN A 657 -13.25 -13.83 14.01
C ASN A 657 -14.47 -13.45 13.15
N TYR A 658 -14.71 -14.19 12.07
CA TYR A 658 -15.96 -14.17 11.33
C TYR A 658 -16.66 -15.53 11.38
N HIS A 659 -17.99 -15.50 11.35
CA HIS A 659 -18.82 -16.68 11.59
C HIS A 659 -19.67 -17.00 10.37
N VAL A 660 -19.56 -18.22 9.86
CA VAL A 660 -20.40 -18.73 8.78
C VAL A 660 -21.35 -19.78 9.35
N LYS A 661 -22.65 -19.46 9.39
CA LYS A 661 -23.70 -20.32 9.96
C LYS A 661 -24.44 -21.10 8.88
N GLN A 662 -24.91 -22.31 9.23
CA GLN A 662 -25.88 -23.02 8.39
C GLN A 662 -27.29 -22.43 8.56
N CYS A 663 -27.66 -21.48 7.69
CA CYS A 663 -28.99 -20.84 7.74
C CYS A 663 -30.08 -21.62 6.98
N HIS A 664 -29.69 -22.48 6.04
CA HIS A 664 -30.61 -23.23 5.18
C HIS A 664 -30.23 -24.70 5.10
N TRP A 665 -31.15 -25.59 5.46
CA TRP A 665 -31.05 -27.05 5.40
C TRP A 665 -30.69 -27.64 4.02
N TRP A 666 -30.98 -26.95 2.91
CA TRP A 666 -30.70 -27.43 1.55
C TRP A 666 -29.29 -27.06 1.03
N ASN A 667 -28.51 -26.23 1.72
CA ASN A 667 -27.15 -25.86 1.32
C ASN A 667 -26.16 -26.99 1.65
N VAL A 668 -26.31 -28.11 0.93
CA VAL A 668 -25.45 -29.29 0.99
C VAL A 668 -24.33 -29.11 -0.05
N ASP A 669 -23.09 -29.36 0.35
CA ASP A 669 -21.96 -29.37 -0.59
C ASP A 669 -22.09 -30.61 -1.50
N VAL A 670 -22.46 -30.39 -2.77
CA VAL A 670 -22.65 -31.45 -3.78
C VAL A 670 -21.33 -31.76 -4.52
N SER A 671 -20.21 -31.15 -4.12
CA SER A 671 -18.94 -31.29 -4.82
C SER A 671 -18.40 -32.72 -4.68
N MET A 672 -18.29 -33.42 -5.82
CA MET A 672 -17.63 -34.72 -5.91
C MET A 672 -16.14 -34.52 -6.19
N TYR A 673 -15.30 -35.02 -5.30
CA TYR A 673 -13.85 -35.02 -5.47
C TYR A 673 -13.40 -36.43 -5.88
N LEU A 674 -13.09 -36.60 -7.16
CA LEU A 674 -12.91 -37.91 -7.79
C LEU A 674 -11.46 -38.39 -7.79
N HIS A 675 -10.50 -37.47 -7.73
CA HIS A 675 -9.07 -37.79 -7.76
C HIS A 675 -8.40 -37.37 -6.45
N GLU A 676 -7.58 -38.26 -5.88
CA GLU A 676 -6.81 -38.00 -4.66
C GLU A 676 -5.31 -38.10 -4.97
N LYS A 677 -4.55 -37.06 -4.61
CA LYS A 677 -3.08 -37.03 -4.69
C LYS A 677 -2.52 -37.10 -3.28
N THR A 678 -1.64 -38.07 -3.02
CA THR A 678 -1.01 -38.23 -1.70
C THR A 678 0.42 -37.72 -1.71
N TYR A 679 0.79 -36.91 -0.71
CA TYR A 679 2.15 -36.44 -0.46
C TYR A 679 2.60 -36.84 0.95
N TYR A 680 3.86 -37.25 1.09
CA TYR A 680 4.48 -37.57 2.37
C TYR A 680 5.46 -36.44 2.72
N ILE A 681 5.11 -35.61 3.69
CA ILE A 681 5.87 -34.40 4.03
C ILE A 681 6.29 -34.48 5.49
N ALA A 682 7.51 -34.05 5.82
CA ALA A 682 7.90 -33.89 7.21
C ALA A 682 8.45 -32.50 7.49
N ALA A 683 8.22 -31.99 8.70
CA ALA A 683 8.96 -30.86 9.25
C ALA A 683 10.26 -31.40 9.86
N VAL A 684 11.40 -30.96 9.32
CA VAL A 684 12.73 -31.43 9.72
C VAL A 684 13.61 -30.29 10.19
N GLU A 685 14.37 -30.50 11.25
CA GLU A 685 15.38 -29.53 11.71
C GLU A 685 16.68 -29.71 10.92
N VAL A 686 17.20 -28.61 10.38
CA VAL A 686 18.43 -28.57 9.58
C VAL A 686 19.31 -27.40 10.01
N GLU A 687 20.61 -27.49 9.76
CA GLU A 687 21.47 -26.30 9.70
C GLU A 687 21.28 -25.66 8.32
N TRP A 688 20.95 -24.37 8.30
CA TRP A 688 20.78 -23.58 7.10
C TRP A 688 21.84 -22.49 7.04
N ASP A 689 22.56 -22.40 5.94
CA ASP A 689 23.55 -21.36 5.68
C ASP A 689 23.01 -20.41 4.62
N TYR A 690 22.72 -19.16 5.02
CA TYR A 690 22.17 -18.15 4.12
C TYR A 690 23.19 -17.62 3.11
N SER A 691 24.48 -17.74 3.40
CA SER A 691 25.56 -17.32 2.51
C SER A 691 26.72 -18.31 2.59
N PRO A 692 26.57 -19.49 1.93
CA PRO A 692 27.62 -20.52 1.94
C PRO A 692 28.94 -20.05 1.31
N SER A 693 28.87 -19.02 0.45
CA SER A 693 30.03 -18.34 -0.13
C SER A 693 29.75 -16.85 -0.25
N ARG A 694 30.73 -16.02 0.14
CA ARG A 694 30.70 -14.56 0.02
C ARG A 694 31.45 -14.03 -1.21
N THR A 695 31.92 -14.91 -2.11
CA THR A 695 32.68 -14.48 -3.31
C THR A 695 31.87 -13.52 -4.18
N TRP A 696 30.59 -13.83 -4.43
CA TRP A 696 29.70 -12.97 -5.21
C TRP A 696 29.53 -11.59 -4.54
N GLU A 697 29.32 -11.57 -3.23
CA GLU A 697 29.15 -10.33 -2.46
C GLU A 697 30.38 -9.43 -2.53
N PHE A 698 31.58 -9.99 -2.30
CA PHE A 698 32.82 -9.22 -2.35
C PHE A 698 33.13 -8.68 -3.75
N GLU A 699 32.81 -9.45 -4.81
CA GLU A 699 32.95 -8.97 -6.19
C GLU A 699 31.94 -7.87 -6.52
N ARG A 700 30.68 -8.00 -6.05
CA ARG A 700 29.63 -6.97 -6.24
C ARG A 700 29.95 -5.64 -5.57
N HIS A 701 30.49 -5.69 -4.36
CA HIS A 701 30.74 -4.52 -3.51
C HIS A 701 32.22 -4.11 -3.47
N GLN A 702 33.00 -4.46 -4.50
CA GLN A 702 34.44 -4.15 -4.56
C GLN A 702 34.80 -2.65 -4.48
N TYR A 703 33.83 -1.77 -4.72
CA TYR A 703 33.98 -0.31 -4.62
C TYR A 703 33.58 0.27 -3.27
N HIS A 704 33.10 -0.57 -2.33
CA HIS A 704 32.83 -0.16 -0.95
C HIS A 704 34.06 -0.41 -0.08
N GLU A 705 34.28 0.45 0.91
CA GLU A 705 35.31 0.21 1.93
C GLU A 705 34.94 -0.98 2.82
N GLU A 706 33.65 -1.14 3.14
CA GLU A 706 33.08 -2.26 3.88
C GLU A 706 31.87 -2.84 3.15
N SER A 707 31.72 -4.16 3.19
CA SER A 707 30.59 -4.82 2.52
C SER A 707 29.28 -4.56 3.28
N PRO A 708 28.19 -4.17 2.59
CA PRO A 708 26.86 -4.05 3.20
C PRO A 708 26.35 -5.34 3.84
N GLY A 709 26.91 -6.51 3.50
CA GLY A 709 26.55 -7.79 4.11
C GLY A 709 27.17 -8.05 5.49
N ASN A 710 28.20 -7.29 5.88
CA ASN A 710 28.92 -7.50 7.14
C ASN A 710 28.02 -7.49 8.39
N PRO A 711 27.07 -6.55 8.57
CA PRO A 711 26.18 -6.55 9.74
C PRO A 711 25.39 -7.84 9.93
N PHE A 712 25.17 -8.61 8.86
CA PHE A 712 24.37 -9.84 8.88
C PHE A 712 25.22 -11.11 8.86
N LEU A 713 26.36 -11.09 8.18
CA LEU A 713 27.15 -12.27 7.86
C LEU A 713 28.42 -12.40 8.71
N ASP A 714 28.96 -11.28 9.21
CA ASP A 714 30.13 -11.32 10.06
C ASP A 714 29.75 -11.80 11.46
N LYS A 715 30.33 -12.94 11.83
CA LYS A 715 30.12 -13.52 13.15
C LYS A 715 30.68 -12.64 14.27
N GLY A 716 31.85 -12.05 14.05
CA GLY A 716 32.62 -11.36 15.10
C GLY A 716 32.68 -12.20 16.41
N ASP A 717 32.65 -11.52 17.55
CA ASP A 717 32.56 -12.16 18.87
C ASP A 717 31.12 -12.28 19.40
N LYS A 718 30.18 -11.51 18.85
CA LYS A 718 28.82 -11.32 19.40
C LYS A 718 27.68 -11.80 18.50
N PHE A 719 27.91 -11.94 17.20
CA PHE A 719 26.85 -12.24 16.22
C PHE A 719 26.89 -13.72 15.81
N ILE A 720 25.79 -14.20 15.23
CA ILE A 720 25.63 -15.62 14.85
C ILE A 720 26.36 -15.92 13.54
N GLY A 721 26.38 -14.96 12.60
CA GLY A 721 26.85 -15.15 11.23
C GLY A 721 25.79 -15.82 10.35
N SER A 722 26.18 -16.43 9.24
CA SER A 722 25.25 -16.91 8.19
C SER A 722 24.51 -18.22 8.51
N LYS A 723 24.89 -18.96 9.55
CA LYS A 723 24.42 -20.33 9.83
C LYS A 723 23.44 -20.39 10.98
N TYR A 724 22.25 -20.92 10.72
CA TYR A 724 21.19 -21.03 11.71
C TYR A 724 20.54 -22.41 11.69
N LYS A 725 20.17 -22.91 12.87
CA LYS A 725 19.23 -24.03 12.96
C LYS A 725 17.85 -23.56 12.51
N LYS A 726 17.23 -24.29 11.57
CA LYS A 726 15.90 -23.99 11.00
C LYS A 726 15.05 -25.25 10.97
N VAL A 727 13.73 -25.09 10.86
CA VAL A 727 12.80 -26.17 10.54
C VAL A 727 12.29 -25.94 9.12
N VAL A 728 12.25 -26.99 8.31
CA VAL A 728 11.82 -26.89 6.90
C VAL A 728 10.94 -28.08 6.53
N TYR A 729 10.03 -27.88 5.56
CA TYR A 729 9.27 -28.98 4.98
C TYR A 729 10.11 -29.75 3.96
N ARG A 730 10.12 -31.09 4.05
CA ARG A 730 10.78 -31.97 3.08
C ARG A 730 9.87 -33.13 2.68
N GLU A 731 9.94 -33.51 1.40
CA GLU A 731 9.15 -34.62 0.86
C GLU A 731 9.87 -35.96 1.07
N TYR A 732 9.10 -37.01 1.32
CA TYR A 732 9.54 -38.39 1.47
C TYR A 732 8.83 -39.27 0.44
N THR A 733 9.44 -40.42 0.17
CA THR A 733 8.94 -41.36 -0.84
C THR A 733 7.67 -42.10 -0.41
N ASP A 734 7.48 -42.32 0.89
CA ASP A 734 6.33 -43.03 1.45
C ASP A 734 6.08 -42.69 2.94
N GLN A 735 5.06 -43.32 3.52
CA GLN A 735 4.63 -43.16 4.92
C GLN A 735 5.63 -43.65 5.97
N THR A 736 6.72 -44.32 5.58
CA THR A 736 7.75 -44.75 6.53
C THR A 736 8.63 -43.58 6.96
N PHE A 737 8.71 -42.52 6.14
CA PHE A 737 9.61 -41.38 6.32
C PHE A 737 11.08 -41.78 6.48
N SER A 738 11.47 -42.90 5.86
CA SER A 738 12.85 -43.41 5.92
C SER A 738 13.74 -42.81 4.82
N THR A 739 13.18 -42.58 3.63
CA THR A 739 13.92 -42.14 2.45
C THR A 739 13.39 -40.78 1.98
N PRO A 740 14.14 -39.68 2.19
CA PRO A 740 13.81 -38.38 1.62
C PRO A 740 13.76 -38.45 0.10
N LYS A 741 12.81 -37.75 -0.51
CA LYS A 741 12.71 -37.66 -1.96
C LYS A 741 13.74 -36.65 -2.46
N THR A 742 14.62 -37.09 -3.35
CA THR A 742 15.63 -36.22 -3.96
C THR A 742 14.94 -35.19 -4.86
N ARG A 743 15.33 -33.92 -4.73
CA ARG A 743 14.89 -32.86 -5.65
C ARG A 743 15.53 -33.05 -7.03
N THR A 744 14.77 -32.76 -8.08
CA THR A 744 15.31 -32.66 -9.43
C THR A 744 16.16 -31.40 -9.57
N GLU A 745 16.95 -31.31 -10.65
CA GLU A 745 17.73 -30.12 -10.98
C GLU A 745 16.85 -28.86 -11.06
N GLU A 746 15.69 -28.97 -11.73
CA GLU A 746 14.69 -27.90 -11.83
C GLU A 746 14.13 -27.45 -10.47
N GLN A 747 14.18 -28.29 -9.44
CA GLN A 747 13.65 -28.01 -8.10
C GLN A 747 14.72 -27.52 -7.11
N GLN A 748 15.99 -27.46 -7.51
CA GLN A 748 17.07 -27.02 -6.61
C GLN A 748 16.79 -25.61 -6.07
N HIS A 749 16.28 -24.71 -6.92
CA HIS A 749 15.92 -23.32 -6.56
C HIS A 749 14.93 -23.18 -5.38
N LEU A 750 14.17 -24.23 -5.04
CA LEU A 750 13.22 -24.19 -3.92
C LEU A 750 13.94 -24.03 -2.58
N GLU A 751 15.15 -24.58 -2.44
CA GLU A 751 16.02 -24.42 -1.27
C GLU A 751 15.29 -24.52 0.10
N ILE A 752 15.11 -23.41 0.82
CA ILE A 752 14.44 -23.37 2.13
C ILE A 752 12.94 -23.72 2.04
N GLN A 753 12.29 -23.39 0.92
CA GLN A 753 10.89 -23.69 0.67
C GLN A 753 10.64 -25.20 0.72
N GLY A 754 9.41 -25.61 1.00
CA GLY A 754 9.04 -27.00 0.93
C GLY A 754 8.85 -27.50 -0.52
N PRO A 755 8.44 -28.78 -0.71
CA PRO A 755 8.16 -29.32 -2.03
C PRO A 755 6.98 -28.62 -2.73
N LEU A 756 7.05 -28.48 -4.06
CA LEU A 756 5.94 -27.97 -4.85
C LEU A 756 4.77 -28.96 -4.85
N LEU A 757 3.61 -28.53 -4.37
CA LEU A 757 2.38 -29.33 -4.34
C LEU A 757 1.46 -28.88 -5.47
N THR A 758 1.16 -29.78 -6.42
CA THR A 758 0.34 -29.47 -7.59
C THR A 758 -0.97 -30.24 -7.60
N SER A 759 -2.05 -29.58 -7.98
CA SER A 759 -3.40 -30.16 -7.98
C SER A 759 -4.30 -29.46 -8.99
N ASN A 760 -5.31 -30.17 -9.48
CA ASN A 760 -6.33 -29.63 -10.37
C ASN A 760 -7.62 -29.33 -9.61
N VAL A 761 -8.49 -28.56 -10.24
CA VAL A 761 -9.86 -28.34 -9.77
C VAL A 761 -10.60 -29.68 -9.65
N GLY A 762 -11.23 -29.93 -8.51
CA GLY A 762 -11.94 -31.17 -8.21
C GLY A 762 -11.09 -32.26 -7.58
N ASP A 763 -9.79 -32.03 -7.37
CA ASP A 763 -8.90 -32.97 -6.68
C ASP A 763 -9.01 -32.84 -5.15
N LYS A 764 -8.55 -33.88 -4.46
CA LYS A 764 -8.16 -33.86 -3.04
C LYS A 764 -6.65 -34.04 -2.92
N ILE A 765 -6.02 -33.24 -2.08
CA ILE A 765 -4.63 -33.42 -1.67
C ILE A 765 -4.65 -34.05 -0.28
N ARG A 766 -4.13 -35.27 -0.17
CA ARG A 766 -3.89 -35.96 1.10
C ARG A 766 -2.43 -35.76 1.49
N ILE A 767 -2.18 -35.04 2.57
CA ILE A 767 -0.83 -34.85 3.11
C ILE A 767 -0.67 -35.72 4.33
N VAL A 768 0.18 -36.74 4.24
CA VAL A 768 0.65 -37.50 5.39
C VAL A 768 1.85 -36.73 5.95
N PHE A 769 1.64 -36.02 7.04
CA PHE A 769 2.60 -35.11 7.63
C PHE A 769 3.21 -35.71 8.90
N LYS A 770 4.54 -35.80 8.97
CA LYS A 770 5.29 -36.21 10.15
C LYS A 770 6.07 -35.05 10.75
N ASN A 771 5.91 -34.82 12.05
CA ASN A 771 6.72 -33.84 12.73
C ASN A 771 8.01 -34.52 13.25
N LEU A 772 9.13 -34.30 12.56
CA LEU A 772 10.46 -34.78 12.98
C LEU A 772 11.25 -33.70 13.76
N ALA A 773 10.64 -32.54 14.01
CA ALA A 773 11.24 -31.45 14.77
C ALA A 773 10.97 -31.56 16.27
N SER A 774 11.60 -30.68 17.06
CA SER A 774 11.58 -30.73 18.53
C SER A 774 10.36 -30.09 19.19
N ARG A 775 9.52 -29.36 18.46
CA ARG A 775 8.31 -28.70 18.97
C ARG A 775 7.10 -28.94 18.05
N PRO A 776 5.86 -28.69 18.51
CA PRO A 776 4.67 -28.91 17.69
C PRO A 776 4.64 -28.02 16.45
N TYR A 777 4.21 -28.58 15.32
CA TYR A 777 4.00 -27.88 14.04
C TYR A 777 2.74 -28.41 13.36
N SER A 778 2.24 -27.68 12.38
CA SER A 778 1.15 -28.13 11.50
C SER A 778 1.51 -27.87 10.03
N ILE A 779 0.56 -28.13 9.13
CA ILE A 779 0.65 -27.76 7.72
C ILE A 779 -0.73 -27.40 7.20
N HIS A 780 -0.86 -26.19 6.67
CA HIS A 780 -2.08 -25.66 6.07
C HIS A 780 -1.72 -24.76 4.88
N ALA A 781 -2.61 -24.66 3.90
CA ALA A 781 -2.39 -23.86 2.71
C ALA A 781 -3.47 -22.79 2.54
N HIS A 782 -3.06 -21.67 1.97
CA HIS A 782 -3.98 -20.67 1.44
C HIS A 782 -4.84 -21.24 0.32
N GLY A 783 -5.99 -20.62 0.07
CA GLY A 783 -6.89 -20.90 -1.03
C GLY A 783 -7.67 -22.23 -0.94
N VAL A 784 -7.16 -23.22 -0.19
CA VAL A 784 -7.77 -24.55 -0.11
C VAL A 784 -9.03 -24.57 0.75
N LYS A 785 -9.79 -25.67 0.64
CA LYS A 785 -10.92 -25.96 1.53
C LYS A 785 -10.62 -27.16 2.41
N THR A 786 -10.97 -27.11 3.69
CA THR A 786 -10.91 -28.27 4.59
C THR A 786 -12.29 -28.63 5.15
N ASP A 787 -12.35 -29.71 5.95
CA ASP A 787 -13.58 -30.18 6.59
C ASP A 787 -13.89 -29.48 7.93
N SER A 788 -12.94 -28.71 8.48
CA SER A 788 -13.01 -28.13 9.81
C SER A 788 -12.26 -26.80 9.82
N SER A 789 -12.82 -25.79 10.48
CA SER A 789 -12.13 -24.50 10.64
C SER A 789 -10.87 -24.57 11.51
N VAL A 790 -10.71 -25.64 12.30
CA VAL A 790 -9.54 -25.87 13.15
C VAL A 790 -8.53 -26.75 12.44
N VAL A 791 -7.31 -26.24 12.28
CA VAL A 791 -6.16 -27.00 11.78
C VAL A 791 -5.56 -27.83 12.92
N PRO A 792 -5.41 -29.16 12.77
CA PRO A 792 -4.87 -29.99 13.84
C PRO A 792 -3.36 -29.76 14.04
N VAL A 793 -2.93 -29.68 15.30
CA VAL A 793 -1.50 -29.63 15.68
C VAL A 793 -0.88 -31.03 15.58
N THR A 794 0.35 -31.15 15.08
CA THR A 794 1.13 -32.42 15.07
C THR A 794 2.30 -32.31 16.04
N ASN A 795 2.27 -33.12 17.11
CA ASN A 795 3.32 -33.10 18.13
C ASN A 795 4.62 -33.77 17.64
N PRO A 796 5.78 -33.47 18.26
CA PRO A 796 7.05 -34.13 17.93
C PRO A 796 6.93 -35.66 17.89
N GLY A 797 7.41 -36.27 16.79
CA GLY A 797 7.35 -37.71 16.54
C GLY A 797 6.01 -38.23 16.03
N GLU A 798 4.94 -37.44 16.09
CA GLU A 798 3.61 -37.81 15.62
C GLU A 798 3.50 -37.71 14.09
N THR A 799 2.59 -38.49 13.51
CA THR A 799 2.18 -38.39 12.11
C THR A 799 0.68 -38.14 12.04
N LYS A 800 0.26 -37.09 11.33
CA LYS A 800 -1.15 -36.76 11.08
C LYS A 800 -1.41 -36.64 9.59
N THR A 801 -2.64 -36.89 9.19
CA THR A 801 -3.07 -36.69 7.81
C THR A 801 -3.94 -35.45 7.69
N TYR A 802 -3.61 -34.59 6.74
CA TYR A 802 -4.37 -33.39 6.37
C TYR A 802 -5.02 -33.64 5.01
N ILE A 803 -6.25 -33.19 4.85
CA ILE A 803 -7.01 -33.32 3.61
C ILE A 803 -7.37 -31.93 3.13
N TRP A 804 -6.83 -31.53 1.98
CA TRP A 804 -7.19 -30.29 1.31
C TRP A 804 -8.04 -30.62 0.09
N LYS A 805 -9.20 -29.99 0.00
CA LYS A 805 -10.11 -30.07 -1.13
C LYS A 805 -9.84 -28.88 -2.04
N ILE A 806 -9.85 -29.11 -3.35
CA ILE A 806 -9.60 -28.08 -4.37
C ILE A 806 -10.90 -27.80 -5.13
N PRO A 807 -11.88 -27.08 -4.54
CA PRO A 807 -13.07 -26.65 -5.25
C PRO A 807 -12.74 -25.62 -6.34
N ALA A 808 -13.74 -25.29 -7.17
CA ALA A 808 -13.63 -24.23 -8.17
C ALA A 808 -13.16 -22.90 -7.57
N ARG A 809 -13.56 -22.60 -6.33
CA ARG A 809 -13.11 -21.38 -5.63
C ARG A 809 -11.63 -21.39 -5.21
N SER A 810 -10.92 -22.50 -5.30
CA SER A 810 -9.47 -22.56 -5.02
C SER A 810 -8.64 -22.42 -6.30
N SER A 811 -9.30 -22.13 -7.41
CA SER A 811 -8.76 -22.18 -8.77
C SER A 811 -8.72 -20.78 -9.40
N PRO A 812 -7.97 -20.59 -10.50
CA PRO A 812 -7.88 -19.30 -11.19
C PRO A 812 -9.24 -18.75 -11.63
N GLU A 813 -9.40 -17.44 -11.55
CA GLU A 813 -10.52 -16.70 -12.14
C GLU A 813 -10.15 -16.18 -13.55
N THR A 814 -11.09 -15.57 -14.27
CA THR A 814 -10.85 -15.06 -15.64
C THR A 814 -9.67 -14.08 -15.79
N GLY A 815 -9.35 -13.30 -14.75
CA GLY A 815 -8.21 -12.38 -14.74
C GLY A 815 -6.90 -13.02 -14.27
N ASP A 816 -6.92 -14.27 -13.79
CA ASP A 816 -5.72 -15.01 -13.42
C ASP A 816 -5.10 -15.75 -14.61
N THR A 817 -3.85 -16.17 -14.46
CA THR A 817 -3.21 -17.10 -15.39
C THR A 817 -3.79 -18.51 -15.23
N HIS A 818 -3.42 -19.44 -16.11
CA HIS A 818 -3.91 -20.83 -16.05
C HIS A 818 -3.59 -21.59 -14.76
N CYS A 819 -2.59 -21.14 -13.99
CA CYS A 819 -2.20 -21.70 -12.71
C CYS A 819 -1.97 -20.57 -11.70
N ILE A 820 -2.61 -20.65 -10.53
CA ILE A 820 -2.33 -19.77 -9.39
C ILE A 820 -1.54 -20.51 -8.33
N ALA A 821 -0.72 -19.79 -7.58
CA ALA A 821 0.08 -20.32 -6.49
C ALA A 821 -0.50 -19.90 -5.14
N TRP A 822 -0.40 -20.81 -4.16
CA TRP A 822 -0.82 -20.58 -2.79
C TRP A 822 0.32 -20.98 -1.84
N ALA A 823 0.57 -20.16 -0.83
CA ALA A 823 1.54 -20.48 0.21
C ALA A 823 0.96 -21.53 1.16
N TYR A 824 1.83 -22.38 1.71
CA TYR A 824 1.49 -23.27 2.81
C TYR A 824 2.50 -23.14 3.94
N HIS A 825 2.01 -23.20 5.18
CA HIS A 825 2.75 -22.85 6.37
C HIS A 825 2.22 -23.62 7.59
N SER A 826 2.89 -23.47 8.74
CA SER A 826 2.44 -23.97 10.03
C SER A 826 1.53 -22.93 10.69
N THR A 827 0.44 -23.40 11.29
CA THR A 827 -0.57 -22.56 11.96
C THR A 827 -0.50 -22.64 13.49
N VAL A 828 0.48 -23.36 14.04
CA VAL A 828 0.66 -23.48 15.51
C VAL A 828 1.07 -22.15 16.12
N ASP A 829 2.00 -21.48 15.46
CA ASP A 829 2.45 -20.12 15.70
C ASP A 829 2.73 -19.58 14.29
N ILE A 830 1.91 -18.64 13.82
CA ILE A 830 1.99 -18.15 12.43
C ILE A 830 3.27 -17.33 12.22
N VAL A 831 3.80 -16.76 13.31
CA VAL A 831 4.98 -15.90 13.29
C VAL A 831 6.28 -16.70 13.38
N LYS A 832 6.29 -17.82 14.10
CA LYS A 832 7.51 -18.63 14.39
C LYS A 832 7.51 -20.01 13.73
#